data_AF-A0A819HXQ5-F1
#
_entry.id   AF-A0A819HXQ5-F1
#
_cell.length_a   1.000
_cell.length_b   1.000
_cell.length_c   1.000
_cell.angle_alpha   90.00
_cell.angle_beta   90.00
_cell.angle_gamma   90.00
#
_symmetry.space_group_name_H-M   'P 1'
#
loop_
_entity.id
_entity.type
_entity.pdbx_description
1 polymer ?
#
loop_
_entity_poly.entity_id
_entity_poly.type
_entity_poly.pdbx_seq_one_letter_code
_entity_poly.pdbx_strand_id
1 'polypeptide(L)'
;MAIYQKTVEQFETLLKCDIIDLKRLKILAFNGCPAENGIRSLTWKVLLNYLVLDRTKWSSHLSKQRELYRGYIRETIIKPGLTPTTEADFVDHPLNSAPDSSWAVYFKENEVLLQIDKDVRRLCPDLSFFQRETDYPCSEILNQEAGFESLRKRIVSTALKVESQSQSRLTGRLEFEYQNKKNHSSTSYDDNEYQLLPDGHEAHWEVVERILFVFSKLNSGQSYVQGMNEIIGPIYYTFATDPNLEWREHAEADAFYCFTNLMIHIRDNFMKIYDHSEFGILVRMQRFLMLLKKTDHDIHYLFEKQKLKPEFYAFRWLTLLLSQEFRLPDVLRIWDSLFADQERNFEFLLYICCAMIVLQRTRLLTGSESQNIKLLQNYPQDIDGRQIISKRIYQSGELIFEEQPLVLAQFEWNKLYKYSACEYCLYPLESCEQNVRRLCQDTSIVIQHPECDPNQTISQRIVRCPQCNEMYCSTKCYQQAMTNYHSILCQSTENEKKDQLIRHIIDLWRSAHPPPETTSITLVLKLMAMLKNSNNRLLLLQELQKFSQGVQSENQKFYHKLLRKEFQSQVEQLRYALEQFNEQYMQISEFKWFLTSDGFRQLLALLGRNQQGVGTSSLAIWVKNCENLSKTQETTAAAAGAAGSDISQFIDAIYTKIDDVSGEFIDCEGSGLFKLQSCLNHSCDANAEIQYLHNNSTLSVVTTRLISPNEEITINYLSECDRNRSRHSRQKLLQENYLFLCQCNRCVSEASEPDETSEEEESENEMDED
;
A
#
# COMPACT_ATOMS: atom_id res chain seq x y z
N MET A 1 10.61 2.07 -9.21
CA MET A 1 11.70 1.95 -8.23
C MET A 1 12.73 3.09 -8.21
N ALA A 2 12.87 3.99 -9.20
CA ALA A 2 13.85 5.09 -9.17
C ALA A 2 13.83 5.97 -7.89
N ILE A 3 12.62 6.23 -7.40
CA ILE A 3 12.39 7.09 -6.24
C ILE A 3 12.61 6.30 -4.96
N TYR A 4 12.25 5.01 -4.98
CA TYR A 4 12.54 4.09 -3.90
C TYR A 4 14.07 3.94 -3.76
N GLN A 5 14.80 3.84 -4.87
CA GLN A 5 16.28 3.87 -4.90
C GLN A 5 16.82 5.20 -4.34
N LYS A 6 16.20 6.34 -4.62
CA LYS A 6 16.58 7.62 -4.01
C LYS A 6 16.28 7.68 -2.52
N THR A 7 15.17 7.10 -2.07
CA THR A 7 14.86 6.94 -0.65
C THR A 7 15.92 6.03 0.00
N VAL A 8 16.26 4.90 -0.63
CA VAL A 8 17.37 4.02 -0.24
C VAL A 8 18.67 4.81 -0.12
N GLU A 9 19.05 5.59 -1.13
CA GLU A 9 20.24 6.46 -1.10
C GLU A 9 20.21 7.49 0.03
N GLN A 10 19.05 8.09 0.33
CA GLN A 10 18.89 9.03 1.44
C GLN A 10 19.12 8.35 2.79
N PHE A 11 18.53 7.17 2.99
CA PHE A 11 18.76 6.36 4.17
C PHE A 11 20.23 5.95 4.25
N GLU A 12 20.81 5.44 3.17
CA GLU A 12 22.22 5.03 3.15
C GLU A 12 23.16 6.19 3.44
N THR A 13 22.94 7.36 2.82
CA THR A 13 23.75 8.56 3.06
C THR A 13 23.69 8.95 4.53
N LEU A 14 22.48 8.98 5.10
CA LEU A 14 22.25 9.36 6.49
C LEU A 14 22.84 8.34 7.48
N LEU A 15 22.66 7.04 7.21
CA LEU A 15 23.17 5.94 8.03
C LEU A 15 24.67 5.72 7.85
N LYS A 16 25.30 6.29 6.81
CA LYS A 16 26.76 6.28 6.60
C LYS A 16 27.47 7.46 7.28
N CYS A 17 26.77 8.51 7.69
CA CYS A 17 27.38 9.65 8.42
C CYS A 17 27.96 9.22 9.78
N ASP A 18 29.15 9.72 10.15
CA ASP A 18 29.78 9.42 11.44
C ASP A 18 28.88 9.72 12.64
N ILE A 19 28.10 10.81 12.54
CA ILE A 19 27.04 11.15 13.49
C ILE A 19 25.72 11.16 12.73
N ILE A 20 24.79 10.29 13.13
CA ILE A 20 23.48 10.15 12.51
C ILE A 20 22.54 11.24 13.02
N ASP A 21 21.95 12.01 12.10
CA ASP A 21 20.89 12.96 12.42
C ASP A 21 19.57 12.21 12.69
N LEU A 22 19.29 12.00 13.97
CA LEU A 22 18.10 11.30 14.45
C LEU A 22 16.80 11.97 13.99
N LYS A 23 16.76 13.31 13.93
CA LYS A 23 15.53 14.03 13.56
C LYS A 23 15.20 13.76 12.08
N ARG A 24 16.21 13.83 11.22
CA ARG A 24 16.07 13.50 9.80
C ARG A 24 15.73 12.02 9.59
N LEU A 25 16.35 11.12 10.37
CA LEU A 25 16.08 9.68 10.29
C LEU A 25 14.62 9.39 10.66
N LYS A 26 14.10 9.99 11.73
CA LYS A 26 12.69 9.88 12.11
C LYS A 26 11.75 10.37 11.01
N ILE A 27 12.02 11.52 10.38
CA ILE A 27 11.18 12.04 9.29
C ILE A 27 11.12 11.06 8.10
N LEU A 28 12.26 10.45 7.75
CA LEU A 28 12.32 9.47 6.66
C LEU A 28 11.60 8.18 7.06
N ALA A 29 11.94 7.60 8.22
CA ALA A 29 11.36 6.36 8.73
C ALA A 29 9.85 6.46 8.96
N PHE A 30 9.34 7.64 9.34
CA PHE A 30 7.90 7.85 9.53
C PHE A 30 7.09 7.56 8.26
N ASN A 31 7.68 7.73 7.08
CA ASN A 31 7.05 7.44 5.79
C ASN A 31 7.27 6.00 5.30
N GLY A 32 7.99 5.18 6.07
CA GLY A 32 8.33 3.79 5.77
C GLY A 32 9.81 3.62 5.47
N CYS A 33 10.40 2.54 6.01
CA CYS A 33 11.77 2.16 5.73
C CYS A 33 11.84 1.28 4.46
N PRO A 34 12.85 1.45 3.60
CA PRO A 34 13.14 0.47 2.55
C PRO A 34 13.44 -0.92 3.12
N ALA A 35 12.97 -1.96 2.43
CA ALA A 35 13.25 -3.36 2.78
C ALA A 35 14.63 -3.83 2.29
N GLU A 36 15.22 -3.12 1.34
CA GLU A 36 16.51 -3.45 0.73
C GLU A 36 17.70 -3.07 1.63
N ASN A 37 18.85 -3.69 1.35
CA ASN A 37 20.17 -3.35 1.92
C ASN A 37 20.24 -3.32 3.47
N GLY A 38 19.31 -3.99 4.17
CA GLY A 38 19.27 -4.01 5.63
C GLY A 38 18.92 -2.65 6.25
N ILE A 39 18.35 -1.72 5.47
CA ILE A 39 18.08 -0.35 5.93
C ILE A 39 17.08 -0.35 7.09
N ARG A 40 16.00 -1.14 6.99
CA ARG A 40 15.03 -1.27 8.09
C ARG A 40 15.69 -1.81 9.35
N SER A 41 16.45 -2.90 9.26
CA SER A 41 17.23 -3.49 10.36
C SER A 41 18.10 -2.44 11.06
N LEU A 42 18.92 -1.71 10.30
CA LEU A 42 19.81 -0.70 10.87
C LEU A 42 19.05 0.50 11.47
N THR A 43 17.99 0.95 10.79
CA THR A 43 17.15 2.05 11.24
C THR A 43 16.45 1.72 12.56
N TRP A 44 15.89 0.52 12.68
CA TRP A 44 15.23 0.06 13.90
C TRP A 44 16.22 -0.03 15.07
N LYS A 45 17.43 -0.54 14.84
CA LYS A 45 18.50 -0.57 15.87
C LYS A 45 18.82 0.84 16.40
N VAL A 46 18.82 1.86 15.56
CA VAL A 46 18.99 3.26 15.98
C VAL A 46 17.74 3.81 16.68
N LEU A 47 16.56 3.62 16.10
CA LEU A 47 15.29 4.15 16.62
C LEU A 47 14.88 3.51 17.95
N LEU A 48 15.29 2.28 18.22
CA LEU A 48 15.10 1.56 19.49
C LEU A 48 16.25 1.77 20.47
N ASN A 49 17.13 2.77 20.25
CA ASN A 49 18.26 3.11 21.11
C ASN A 49 19.25 1.97 21.37
N TYR A 50 19.32 0.96 20.50
CA TYR A 50 20.37 -0.05 20.60
C TYR A 50 21.69 0.52 20.08
N LEU A 51 21.67 1.10 18.88
CA LEU A 51 22.82 1.79 18.32
C LEU A 51 22.81 3.27 18.70
N VAL A 52 23.93 3.73 19.26
CA VAL A 52 24.17 5.15 19.53
C VAL A 52 24.31 5.95 18.23
N LEU A 53 24.02 7.26 18.25
CA LEU A 53 24.08 8.10 17.04
C LEU A 53 25.49 8.25 16.44
N ASP A 54 26.52 8.07 17.26
CA ASP A 54 27.92 8.13 16.87
C ASP A 54 28.42 6.76 16.40
N ARG A 55 28.57 6.61 15.09
CA ARG A 55 28.96 5.35 14.42
C ARG A 55 30.36 4.88 14.77
N THR A 56 31.26 5.80 15.14
CA THR A 56 32.64 5.44 15.49
C THR A 56 32.70 4.50 16.71
N LYS A 57 31.65 4.51 17.53
CA LYS A 57 31.50 3.66 18.73
C LYS A 57 30.80 2.33 18.47
N TRP A 58 30.27 2.09 17.26
CA TRP A 58 29.44 0.92 16.99
C TRP A 58 30.19 -0.39 17.16
N SER A 59 31.40 -0.52 16.60
CA SER A 59 32.17 -1.77 16.66
C SER A 59 32.46 -2.20 18.10
N SER A 60 32.96 -1.29 18.95
CA SER A 60 33.24 -1.58 20.35
C SER A 60 31.96 -1.81 21.16
N HIS A 61 30.89 -1.06 20.89
CA HIS A 61 29.60 -1.25 21.53
C HIS A 61 29.00 -2.62 21.21
N LEU A 62 28.90 -2.99 19.93
CA LEU A 62 28.33 -4.25 19.46
C LEU A 62 29.10 -5.44 20.00
N SER A 63 30.44 -5.41 19.93
CA SER A 63 31.28 -6.47 20.49
C SER A 63 31.01 -6.69 21.99
N LYS A 64 30.96 -5.59 22.76
CA LYS A 64 30.65 -5.66 24.19
C LYS A 64 29.25 -6.20 24.48
N GLN A 65 28.23 -5.72 23.78
CA GLN A 65 26.85 -6.15 24.01
C GLN A 65 26.62 -7.60 23.60
N ARG A 66 27.17 -8.02 22.46
CA ARG A 66 27.03 -9.41 21.98
C ARG A 66 27.74 -10.41 22.90
N GLU A 67 28.92 -10.07 23.43
CA GLU A 67 29.59 -10.93 24.43
C GLU A 67 28.84 -10.94 25.76
N LEU A 68 28.30 -9.80 26.19
CA LEU A 68 27.47 -9.74 27.40
C LEU A 68 26.22 -10.62 27.29
N TYR A 69 25.55 -10.60 26.14
CA TYR A 69 24.42 -11.47 25.87
C TYR A 69 24.80 -12.96 25.88
N ARG A 70 25.94 -13.33 25.29
CA ARG A 70 26.49 -14.70 25.42
C ARG A 70 26.75 -15.08 26.88
N GLY A 71 27.26 -14.15 27.68
CA GLY A 71 27.38 -14.32 29.14
C GLY A 71 26.05 -14.65 29.80
N TYR A 72 24.99 -13.92 29.46
CA TYR A 72 23.64 -14.19 29.99
C TYR A 72 23.13 -15.57 29.60
N ILE A 73 23.37 -16.03 28.37
CA ILE A 73 23.02 -17.39 27.94
C ILE A 73 23.70 -18.43 28.85
N ARG A 74 25.02 -18.29 29.05
CA ARG A 74 25.82 -19.21 29.87
C ARG A 74 25.37 -19.24 31.33
N GLU A 75 24.92 -18.10 31.87
CA GLU A 75 24.48 -17.97 33.26
C GLU A 75 23.01 -18.39 33.49
N THR A 76 22.14 -18.25 32.48
CA THR A 76 20.69 -18.47 32.64
C THR A 76 20.23 -19.86 32.23
N ILE A 77 20.94 -20.54 31.33
CA ILE A 77 20.57 -21.85 30.78
C ILE A 77 21.43 -22.95 31.45
N ILE A 78 21.43 -22.97 32.78
CA ILE A 78 22.19 -23.95 33.58
C ILE A 78 21.23 -25.00 34.15
N LYS A 79 21.62 -26.28 34.07
CA LYS A 79 20.94 -27.36 34.80
C LYS A 79 21.62 -27.58 36.15
N PRO A 80 20.89 -27.52 37.27
CA PRO A 80 21.44 -27.85 38.58
C PRO A 80 22.07 -29.26 38.60
N GLY A 81 23.25 -29.39 39.23
CA GLY A 81 23.93 -30.68 39.42
C GLY A 81 24.85 -31.16 38.28
N LEU A 82 25.09 -30.37 37.22
CA LEU A 82 26.07 -30.70 36.17
C LEU A 82 27.49 -30.17 36.43
N THR A 83 27.65 -29.16 37.27
CA THR A 83 28.96 -28.60 37.66
C THR A 83 29.52 -29.33 38.89
N PRO A 84 30.76 -29.84 38.87
CA PRO A 84 31.36 -30.46 40.05
C PRO A 84 31.94 -29.39 40.97
N THR A 85 31.41 -29.21 42.19
CA THR A 85 32.15 -29.02 43.47
C THR A 85 31.33 -28.28 44.54
N THR A 86 30.90 -28.99 45.60
CA THR A 86 31.15 -28.76 47.05
C THR A 86 30.19 -29.60 47.90
N GLU A 87 30.45 -29.77 49.21
CA GLU A 87 29.58 -30.54 50.14
C GLU A 87 28.13 -30.01 50.24
N ALA A 88 27.87 -28.77 49.80
CA ALA A 88 26.54 -28.17 49.74
C ALA A 88 25.61 -28.78 48.67
N ASP A 89 26.17 -29.35 47.59
CA ASP A 89 25.39 -29.98 46.49
C ASP A 89 24.71 -31.29 46.92
N PHE A 90 25.15 -31.92 48.02
CA PHE A 90 24.52 -33.13 48.56
C PHE A 90 23.18 -32.86 49.28
N VAL A 91 22.92 -31.61 49.65
CA VAL A 91 21.68 -31.19 50.34
C VAL A 91 20.63 -30.71 49.33
N ASP A 92 21.06 -30.18 48.18
CA ASP A 92 20.15 -29.61 47.18
C ASP A 92 19.87 -30.58 46.03
N HIS A 93 18.73 -31.27 46.11
CA HIS A 93 18.32 -32.32 45.17
C HIS A 93 16.98 -31.99 44.49
N PRO A 94 16.59 -32.66 43.39
CA PRO A 94 15.33 -32.40 42.68
C PRO A 94 14.04 -32.44 43.52
N LEU A 95 14.06 -33.12 44.67
CA LEU A 95 12.92 -33.21 45.59
C LEU A 95 12.98 -32.18 46.73
N ASN A 96 13.93 -31.25 46.70
CA ASN A 96 14.14 -30.28 47.77
C ASN A 96 13.09 -29.17 47.62
N SER A 97 12.23 -29.01 48.61
CA SER A 97 11.15 -28.01 48.61
C SER A 97 11.56 -26.69 49.28
N ALA A 98 12.83 -26.55 49.68
CA ALA A 98 13.32 -25.33 50.29
C ALA A 98 13.26 -24.16 49.28
N PRO A 99 12.84 -22.95 49.68
CA PRO A 99 12.68 -21.82 48.76
C PRO A 99 13.98 -21.35 48.09
N ASP A 100 15.13 -21.68 48.70
CA ASP A 100 16.49 -21.41 48.25
C ASP A 100 17.10 -22.55 47.41
N SER A 101 16.36 -23.64 47.19
CA SER A 101 16.79 -24.76 46.34
C SER A 101 16.93 -24.33 44.88
N SER A 102 18.10 -24.62 44.29
CA SER A 102 18.36 -24.42 42.85
C SER A 102 17.43 -25.28 41.99
N TRP A 103 17.03 -26.46 42.48
CA TRP A 103 16.05 -27.33 41.82
C TRP A 103 14.63 -26.78 41.89
N ALA A 104 14.20 -26.23 43.04
CA ALA A 104 12.89 -25.60 43.15
C ALA A 104 12.76 -24.37 42.22
N VAL A 105 13.82 -23.56 42.14
CA VAL A 105 13.91 -22.43 41.20
C VAL A 105 13.91 -22.94 39.74
N TYR A 106 14.69 -23.97 39.43
CA TYR A 106 14.72 -24.58 38.10
C TYR A 106 13.35 -25.10 37.65
N PHE A 107 12.59 -25.78 38.52
CA PHE A 107 11.25 -26.26 38.15
C PHE A 107 10.24 -25.13 37.95
N LYS A 108 10.29 -24.08 38.77
CA LYS A 108 9.46 -22.88 38.59
C LYS A 108 9.75 -22.19 37.25
N GLU A 109 11.01 -22.14 36.85
CA GLU A 109 11.40 -21.62 35.54
C GLU A 109 10.93 -22.50 34.38
N ASN A 110 10.80 -23.82 34.58
CA ASN A 110 10.26 -24.70 33.55
C ASN A 110 8.81 -24.34 33.23
N GLU A 111 8.02 -23.87 34.20
CA GLU A 111 6.64 -23.42 33.97
C GLU A 111 6.61 -22.21 33.03
N VAL A 112 7.50 -21.24 33.26
CA VAL A 112 7.65 -20.05 32.40
C VAL A 112 8.12 -20.46 31.01
N LEU A 113 9.14 -21.34 30.93
CA LEU A 113 9.65 -21.85 29.66
C LEU A 113 8.58 -22.59 28.86
N LEU A 114 7.74 -23.40 29.52
CA LEU A 114 6.63 -24.12 28.88
C LEU A 114 5.57 -23.16 28.32
N GLN A 115 5.37 -22.01 28.96
CA GLN A 115 4.48 -20.97 28.46
C GLN A 115 5.09 -20.29 27.22
N ILE A 116 6.38 -19.96 27.27
CA ILE A 116 7.11 -19.38 26.13
C ILE A 116 7.06 -20.32 24.93
N ASP A 117 7.42 -21.60 25.08
CA ASP A 117 7.41 -22.63 24.02
C ASP A 117 6.06 -22.67 23.30
N LYS A 118 4.96 -22.73 24.07
CA LYS A 118 3.59 -22.76 23.54
C LYS A 118 3.22 -21.54 22.71
N ASP A 119 3.75 -20.37 23.05
CA ASP A 119 3.43 -19.10 22.40
C ASP A 119 4.31 -18.88 21.16
N VAL A 120 5.61 -19.21 21.22
CA VAL A 120 6.52 -19.01 20.08
C VAL A 120 6.29 -20.01 18.95
N ARG A 121 5.79 -21.22 19.24
CA ARG A 121 5.41 -22.19 18.19
C ARG A 121 4.28 -21.71 17.28
N ARG A 122 3.40 -20.85 17.83
CA ARG A 122 2.24 -20.28 17.15
C ARG A 122 2.48 -18.85 16.65
N LEU A 123 3.73 -18.38 16.71
CA LEU A 123 4.10 -17.04 16.27
C LEU A 123 4.02 -16.93 14.75
N CYS A 124 3.28 -15.93 14.26
CA CYS A 124 3.08 -15.65 12.83
C CYS A 124 2.82 -16.92 11.99
N PRO A 125 1.72 -17.66 12.23
CA PRO A 125 1.50 -18.98 11.65
C PRO A 125 1.38 -18.97 10.11
N ASP A 126 1.01 -17.83 9.53
CA ASP A 126 0.93 -17.63 8.07
C ASP A 126 2.31 -17.51 7.40
N LEU A 127 3.39 -17.42 8.18
CA LEU A 127 4.75 -17.25 7.70
C LEU A 127 5.63 -18.44 8.13
N SER A 128 6.05 -19.25 7.17
CA SER A 128 6.89 -20.43 7.41
C SER A 128 8.29 -20.12 7.96
N PHE A 129 8.67 -18.84 8.07
CA PHE A 129 9.99 -18.40 8.53
C PHE A 129 10.32 -18.95 9.92
N PHE A 130 9.41 -18.83 10.89
CA PHE A 130 9.71 -19.19 12.28
C PHE A 130 9.93 -20.69 12.46
N GLN A 131 9.28 -21.52 11.65
CA GLN A 131 9.37 -22.98 11.67
C GLN A 131 10.59 -23.52 10.91
N ARG A 132 11.25 -22.68 10.09
CA ARG A 132 12.47 -23.05 9.38
C ARG A 132 13.69 -23.06 10.30
N GLU A 133 14.67 -23.83 9.87
CA GLU A 133 16.00 -23.85 10.47
C GLU A 133 16.70 -22.50 10.32
N THR A 134 17.37 -22.05 11.39
CA THR A 134 18.25 -20.87 11.35
C THR A 134 19.63 -21.23 10.80
N ASP A 135 20.20 -20.35 9.97
CA ASP A 135 21.59 -20.48 9.49
C ASP A 135 22.62 -20.35 10.63
N TYR A 136 22.21 -19.82 11.80
CA TYR A 136 23.07 -19.51 12.93
C TYR A 136 22.55 -20.13 14.24
N PRO A 137 22.64 -21.46 14.40
CA PRO A 137 22.22 -22.14 15.62
C PRO A 137 23.17 -21.85 16.79
N CYS A 138 22.64 -21.85 18.04
CA CYS A 138 23.46 -21.62 19.22
C CYS A 138 24.29 -22.86 19.61
N SER A 139 25.47 -22.98 19.02
CA SER A 139 26.39 -24.10 19.26
C SER A 139 26.75 -24.35 20.73
N GLU A 140 26.80 -23.30 21.56
CA GLU A 140 27.09 -23.40 23.01
C GLU A 140 26.03 -24.24 23.76
N ILE A 141 24.78 -24.21 23.30
CA ILE A 141 23.65 -24.89 23.94
C ILE A 141 23.39 -26.27 23.31
N LEU A 142 23.65 -26.40 22.01
CA LEU A 142 23.37 -27.64 21.27
C LEU A 142 24.45 -28.71 21.43
N ASN A 143 25.70 -28.32 21.70
CA ASN A 143 26.80 -29.26 21.91
C ASN A 143 26.76 -29.85 23.33
N GLN A 144 26.48 -31.16 23.41
CA GLN A 144 26.28 -31.90 24.67
C GLN A 144 27.53 -31.99 25.57
N GLU A 145 28.70 -31.61 25.08
CA GLU A 145 29.99 -31.72 25.79
C GLU A 145 30.25 -30.59 26.80
N ALA A 146 29.41 -29.55 26.85
CA ALA A 146 29.70 -28.32 27.59
C ALA A 146 28.90 -28.14 28.91
N GLY A 147 28.20 -29.17 29.41
CA GLY A 147 27.44 -29.06 30.67
C GLY A 147 26.13 -28.26 30.56
N PHE A 148 25.64 -28.01 29.34
CA PHE A 148 24.36 -27.36 29.06
C PHE A 148 23.26 -28.38 28.73
N GLU A 149 22.03 -28.12 29.17
CA GLU A 149 20.84 -28.82 28.68
C GLU A 149 20.05 -27.86 27.79
N SER A 150 19.90 -28.21 26.50
CA SER A 150 19.09 -27.41 25.57
C SER A 150 17.68 -27.18 26.11
N LEU A 151 17.11 -25.99 25.89
CA LEU A 151 15.75 -25.66 26.30
C LEU A 151 14.71 -26.67 25.77
N ARG A 152 14.89 -27.14 24.53
CA ARG A 152 14.13 -28.25 23.92
C ARG A 152 14.09 -29.51 24.81
N LYS A 153 15.25 -29.99 25.29
CA LYS A 153 15.34 -31.16 26.20
C LYS A 153 14.70 -30.87 27.57
N ARG A 154 14.85 -29.65 28.07
CA ARG A 154 14.21 -29.20 29.33
C ARG A 154 12.68 -29.21 29.22
N ILE A 155 12.13 -28.84 28.07
CA ILE A 155 10.69 -28.90 27.78
C ILE A 155 10.21 -30.34 27.69
N VAL A 156 10.86 -31.19 26.87
CA VAL A 156 10.47 -32.60 26.70
C VAL A 156 10.48 -33.34 28.04
N SER A 157 11.53 -33.17 28.84
CA SER A 157 11.64 -33.80 30.16
C SER A 157 10.58 -33.30 31.16
N THR A 158 10.14 -32.05 31.03
CA THR A 158 9.05 -31.49 31.86
C THR A 158 7.69 -32.03 31.42
N ALA A 159 7.42 -32.08 30.12
CA ALA A 159 6.17 -32.60 29.56
C ALA A 159 5.93 -34.08 29.93
N LEU A 160 6.96 -34.93 29.80
CA LEU A 160 6.91 -36.34 30.18
C LEU A 160 6.61 -36.56 31.67
N LYS A 161 7.09 -35.67 32.56
CA LYS A 161 6.78 -35.74 34.00
C LYS A 161 5.32 -35.40 34.29
N VAL A 162 4.73 -34.45 33.58
CA VAL A 162 3.33 -34.04 33.75
C VAL A 162 2.37 -35.15 33.31
N GLU A 163 2.65 -35.85 32.21
CA GLU A 163 1.82 -36.98 31.73
C GLU A 163 1.79 -38.14 32.73
N SER A 164 2.95 -38.46 33.34
CA SER A 164 3.07 -39.52 34.35
C SER A 164 2.33 -39.26 35.68
N GLN A 165 1.86 -38.01 35.92
CA GLN A 165 1.17 -37.60 37.15
C GLN A 165 -0.36 -37.55 37.05
N SER A 166 -0.95 -37.91 35.91
CA SER A 166 -2.41 -37.97 35.77
C SER A 166 -3.03 -39.13 36.58
N GLN A 167 -3.44 -38.83 37.82
CA GLN A 167 -4.06 -39.80 38.75
C GLN A 167 -5.44 -40.28 38.29
N SER A 168 -5.61 -41.60 38.23
CA SER A 168 -6.91 -42.27 38.29
C SER A 168 -7.55 -42.05 39.68
N ARG A 169 -8.75 -41.47 39.71
CA ARG A 169 -9.42 -40.97 40.93
C ARG A 169 -10.08 -42.02 41.83
N LEU A 170 -9.82 -43.32 41.69
CA LEU A 170 -10.65 -44.33 42.41
C LEU A 170 -9.95 -45.33 43.31
N THR A 171 -8.63 -45.48 43.28
CA THR A 171 -7.94 -46.40 44.21
C THR A 171 -6.53 -45.89 44.47
N GLY A 172 -6.29 -45.29 45.63
CA GLY A 172 -5.00 -44.71 46.03
C GLY A 172 -3.87 -45.73 46.22
N ARG A 173 -3.47 -46.42 45.15
CA ARG A 173 -2.34 -47.35 45.10
C ARG A 173 -1.39 -46.89 44.00
N LEU A 174 -0.14 -46.60 44.37
CA LEU A 174 0.95 -46.30 43.45
C LEU A 174 1.43 -47.63 42.85
N GLU A 175 1.01 -47.96 41.63
CA GLU A 175 1.62 -49.04 40.84
C GLU A 175 2.64 -48.42 39.88
N PHE A 176 3.92 -48.76 40.07
CA PHE A 176 5.00 -48.46 39.13
C PHE A 176 4.97 -49.50 38.02
N GLU A 177 4.43 -49.16 36.85
CA GLU A 177 4.64 -49.95 35.64
C GLU A 177 5.76 -49.36 34.78
N TYR A 178 6.87 -50.10 34.70
CA TYR A 178 7.91 -49.91 33.69
C TYR A 178 7.41 -50.52 32.37
N GLN A 179 6.80 -49.73 31.49
CA GLN A 179 6.48 -50.18 30.12
C GLN A 179 7.51 -49.63 29.13
N ASN A 180 8.54 -50.44 28.87
CA ASN A 180 9.25 -50.43 27.60
C ASN A 180 8.27 -50.90 26.50
N LYS A 181 7.71 -50.00 25.69
CA LYS A 181 6.96 -50.38 24.48
C LYS A 181 7.59 -49.78 23.22
N LYS A 182 8.31 -50.66 22.52
CA LYS A 182 8.49 -50.59 21.06
C LYS A 182 7.11 -50.76 20.40
N ASN A 183 6.73 -49.78 19.58
CA ASN A 183 5.78 -49.75 18.46
C ASN A 183 4.35 -50.37 18.57
N HIS A 184 3.43 -49.58 17.99
CA HIS A 184 2.09 -49.90 17.46
C HIS A 184 0.92 -50.09 18.46
N SER A 185 0.24 -48.98 18.77
CA SER A 185 -1.23 -48.88 18.65
C SER A 185 -1.69 -47.43 18.72
N SER A 186 -2.48 -47.05 17.72
CA SER A 186 -3.01 -45.74 17.38
C SER A 186 -3.99 -45.15 18.40
N THR A 187 -3.61 -44.01 18.98
CA THR A 187 -4.51 -42.93 19.40
C THR A 187 -3.95 -41.65 18.80
N SER A 188 -4.71 -41.06 17.88
CA SER A 188 -4.34 -39.90 17.07
C SER A 188 -4.21 -38.64 17.92
N TYR A 189 -3.06 -38.44 18.53
CA TYR A 189 -2.46 -37.12 18.59
C TYR A 189 -1.77 -36.90 17.23
N ASP A 190 -1.97 -35.73 16.64
CA ASP A 190 -1.48 -35.39 15.31
C ASP A 190 0.06 -35.39 15.32
N ASP A 191 0.67 -36.50 14.88
CA ASP A 191 2.13 -36.74 14.83
C ASP A 191 2.91 -35.69 14.02
N ASN A 192 2.23 -34.76 13.35
CA ASN A 192 2.83 -33.67 12.57
C ASN A 192 3.14 -32.40 13.38
N GLU A 193 2.63 -32.23 14.61
CA GLU A 193 2.77 -30.96 15.36
C GLU A 193 4.11 -30.83 16.12
N TYR A 194 4.91 -31.91 16.19
CA TYR A 194 6.15 -32.00 16.97
C TYR A 194 7.34 -32.53 16.17
N GLN A 195 7.50 -32.10 14.91
CA GLN A 195 8.67 -32.48 14.13
C GLN A 195 9.91 -31.73 14.62
N LEU A 196 10.68 -32.36 15.51
CA LEU A 196 11.92 -31.81 16.05
C LEU A 196 13.03 -31.86 14.98
N LEU A 197 13.76 -30.76 14.82
CA LEU A 197 14.94 -30.72 13.95
C LEU A 197 16.05 -31.63 14.50
N PRO A 198 16.94 -32.18 13.66
CA PRO A 198 18.05 -33.02 14.11
C PRO A 198 18.99 -32.31 15.11
N ASP A 199 19.77 -33.09 15.87
CA ASP A 199 20.77 -32.55 16.79
C ASP A 199 21.77 -31.66 16.05
N GLY A 200 22.04 -30.46 16.59
CA GLY A 200 22.88 -29.43 15.97
C GLY A 200 22.11 -28.38 15.15
N HIS A 201 20.80 -28.59 14.94
CA HIS A 201 19.93 -27.67 14.21
C HIS A 201 18.91 -27.00 15.16
N GLU A 202 18.67 -25.70 14.95
CA GLU A 202 17.67 -24.91 15.67
C GLU A 202 16.69 -24.26 14.70
N ALA A 203 15.43 -24.17 15.10
CA ALA A 203 14.44 -23.39 14.38
C ALA A 203 14.46 -21.93 14.83
N HIS A 204 14.00 -21.03 13.97
CA HIS A 204 13.89 -19.61 14.32
C HIS A 204 12.99 -19.35 15.55
N TRP A 205 11.93 -20.14 15.77
CA TRP A 205 11.11 -20.04 16.98
C TRP A 205 11.88 -20.43 18.26
N GLU A 206 12.87 -21.33 18.19
CA GLU A 206 13.73 -21.70 19.33
C GLU A 206 14.69 -20.56 19.70
N VAL A 207 15.14 -19.81 18.70
CA VAL A 207 15.94 -18.59 18.93
C VAL A 207 15.09 -17.56 19.68
N VAL A 208 13.83 -17.37 19.27
CA VAL A 208 12.89 -16.47 19.96
C VAL A 208 12.56 -16.96 21.38
N GLU A 209 12.38 -18.27 21.58
CA GLU A 209 12.21 -18.88 22.90
C GLU A 209 13.36 -18.50 23.82
N ARG A 210 14.60 -18.66 23.35
CA ARG A 210 15.81 -18.35 24.12
C ARG A 210 15.89 -16.87 24.47
N ILE A 211 15.62 -15.96 23.53
CA ILE A 211 15.58 -14.51 23.79
C ILE A 211 14.60 -14.19 24.93
N LEU A 212 13.37 -14.71 24.85
CA LEU A 212 12.33 -14.46 25.85
C LEU A 212 12.66 -15.09 27.19
N PHE A 213 13.25 -16.29 27.20
CA PHE A 213 13.67 -16.97 28.42
C PHE A 213 14.77 -16.17 29.14
N VAL A 214 15.82 -15.76 28.42
CA VAL A 214 16.88 -14.90 28.97
C VAL A 214 16.31 -13.58 29.49
N PHE A 215 15.41 -12.94 28.74
CA PHE A 215 14.75 -11.71 29.19
C PHE A 215 13.97 -11.92 30.51
N SER A 216 13.18 -13.00 30.61
CA SER A 216 12.36 -13.30 31.78
C SER A 216 13.22 -13.49 33.05
N LYS A 217 14.39 -14.11 32.89
CA LYS A 217 15.37 -14.36 33.96
C LYS A 217 16.00 -13.06 34.46
N LEU A 218 16.39 -12.18 33.54
CA LEU A 218 17.00 -10.89 33.88
C LEU A 218 15.99 -9.89 34.45
N ASN A 219 14.70 -10.04 34.13
CA ASN A 219 13.63 -9.15 34.54
C ASN A 219 12.59 -9.87 35.40
N SER A 220 13.02 -10.58 36.44
CA SER A 220 12.14 -11.43 37.28
C SER A 220 10.94 -10.73 37.91
N GLY A 221 10.99 -9.40 38.08
CA GLY A 221 9.86 -8.60 38.55
C GLY A 221 8.71 -8.46 37.54
N GLN A 222 9.01 -8.52 36.24
CA GLN A 222 8.00 -8.58 35.16
C GLN A 222 7.80 -10.03 34.68
N SER A 223 8.89 -10.78 34.54
CA SER A 223 8.95 -12.10 33.90
C SER A 223 8.39 -12.07 32.47
N TYR A 224 8.14 -13.26 31.90
CA TYR A 224 7.42 -13.41 30.64
C TYR A 224 5.92 -13.18 30.86
N VAL A 225 5.30 -12.45 29.93
CA VAL A 225 3.86 -12.25 29.83
C VAL A 225 3.43 -12.59 28.40
N GLN A 226 2.36 -13.38 28.27
CA GLN A 226 1.80 -13.76 26.97
C GLN A 226 1.54 -12.51 26.11
N GLY A 227 1.95 -12.58 24.84
CA GLY A 227 1.93 -11.45 23.92
C GLY A 227 3.31 -10.81 23.70
N MET A 228 4.27 -11.01 24.60
CA MET A 228 5.65 -10.56 24.39
C MET A 228 6.30 -11.25 23.18
N ASN A 229 5.92 -12.49 22.89
CA ASN A 229 6.29 -13.24 21.67
C ASN A 229 5.90 -12.49 20.38
N GLU A 230 4.73 -11.85 20.37
CA GLU A 230 4.22 -11.08 19.23
C GLU A 230 4.97 -9.75 19.03
N ILE A 231 5.64 -9.26 20.07
CA ILE A 231 6.47 -8.06 20.00
C ILE A 231 7.88 -8.39 19.48
N ILE A 232 8.51 -9.44 20.01
CA ILE A 232 9.86 -9.84 19.57
C ILE A 232 9.87 -10.42 18.15
N GLY A 233 8.80 -11.10 17.73
CA GLY A 233 8.73 -11.75 16.42
C GLY A 233 9.09 -10.84 15.24
N PRO A 234 8.39 -9.71 15.03
CA PRO A 234 8.71 -8.78 13.95
C PRO A 234 10.12 -8.16 14.03
N ILE A 235 10.64 -7.93 15.24
CA ILE A 235 12.02 -7.42 15.46
C ILE A 235 13.04 -8.46 15.03
N TYR A 236 12.91 -9.68 15.54
CA TYR A 236 13.81 -10.78 15.23
C TYR A 236 13.77 -11.11 13.74
N TYR A 237 12.58 -11.22 13.14
CA TYR A 237 12.42 -11.42 11.69
C TYR A 237 13.22 -10.37 10.91
N THR A 238 13.03 -9.08 11.22
CA THR A 238 13.71 -7.98 10.52
C THR A 238 15.24 -8.09 10.57
N PHE A 239 15.81 -8.58 11.67
CA PHE A 239 17.26 -8.71 11.83
C PHE A 239 17.80 -10.03 11.27
N ALA A 240 17.04 -11.11 11.39
CA ALA A 240 17.42 -12.43 10.90
C ALA A 240 17.30 -12.55 9.38
N THR A 241 16.51 -11.69 8.73
CA THR A 241 16.43 -11.58 7.26
C THR A 241 17.29 -10.45 6.68
N ASP A 242 18.22 -9.87 7.45
CA ASP A 242 19.11 -8.82 6.96
C ASP A 242 19.97 -9.34 5.79
N PRO A 243 20.12 -8.64 4.65
CA PRO A 243 20.95 -9.14 3.56
C PRO A 243 22.42 -9.35 3.96
N ASN A 244 22.94 -8.58 4.93
CA ASN A 244 24.30 -8.71 5.40
C ASN A 244 24.45 -9.86 6.41
N LEU A 245 25.29 -10.83 6.05
CA LEU A 245 25.55 -12.04 6.83
C LEU A 245 26.13 -11.75 8.23
N GLU A 246 27.00 -10.75 8.39
CA GLU A 246 27.56 -10.38 9.69
C GLU A 246 26.49 -9.84 10.65
N TRP A 247 25.49 -9.13 10.11
CA TRP A 247 24.37 -8.65 10.90
C TRP A 247 23.39 -9.78 11.25
N ARG A 248 23.17 -10.73 10.32
CA ARG A 248 22.31 -11.90 10.55
C ARG A 248 22.85 -12.84 11.61
N GLU A 249 24.16 -13.10 11.61
CA GLU A 249 24.80 -13.97 12.61
C GLU A 249 24.50 -13.53 14.04
N HIS A 250 24.37 -12.22 14.25
CA HIS A 250 24.13 -11.63 15.56
C HIS A 250 22.68 -11.16 15.76
N ALA A 251 21.75 -11.57 14.90
CA ALA A 251 20.35 -11.14 14.95
C ALA A 251 19.70 -11.43 16.30
N GLU A 252 20.03 -12.55 16.95
CA GLU A 252 19.50 -12.93 18.26
C GLU A 252 19.86 -11.90 19.34
N ALA A 253 21.16 -11.61 19.50
CA ALA A 253 21.66 -10.67 20.50
C ALA A 253 21.14 -9.25 20.22
N ASP A 254 21.21 -8.81 18.96
CA ASP A 254 20.74 -7.49 18.54
C ASP A 254 19.22 -7.32 18.79
N ALA A 255 18.43 -8.38 18.53
CA ALA A 255 16.99 -8.40 18.79
C ALA A 255 16.69 -8.36 20.29
N PHE A 256 17.44 -9.09 21.12
CA PHE A 256 17.29 -9.04 22.58
C PHE A 256 17.42 -7.62 23.14
N TYR A 257 18.43 -6.85 22.72
CA TYR A 257 18.62 -5.48 23.21
C TYR A 257 17.57 -4.51 22.67
N CYS A 258 17.22 -4.59 21.37
CA CYS A 258 16.17 -3.77 20.79
C CYS A 258 14.81 -4.03 21.45
N PHE A 259 14.50 -5.29 21.70
CA PHE A 259 13.30 -5.72 22.43
C PHE A 259 13.32 -5.22 23.87
N THR A 260 14.42 -5.39 24.60
CA THR A 260 14.55 -4.91 25.99
C THR A 260 14.31 -3.40 26.08
N ASN A 261 14.91 -2.63 25.16
CA ASN A 261 14.71 -1.18 25.10
C ASN A 261 13.26 -0.79 24.76
N LEU A 262 12.61 -1.53 23.85
CA LEU A 262 11.19 -1.32 23.55
C LEU A 262 10.33 -1.65 24.78
N MET A 263 10.60 -2.76 25.45
CA MET A 263 9.87 -3.20 26.64
C MET A 263 9.93 -2.17 27.76
N ILE A 264 11.02 -1.41 27.93
CA ILE A 264 11.07 -0.30 28.90
C ILE A 264 9.94 0.71 28.66
N HIS A 265 9.58 0.97 27.41
CA HIS A 265 8.53 1.93 27.05
C HIS A 265 7.11 1.36 27.10
N ILE A 266 6.95 0.05 26.88
CA ILE A 266 5.62 -0.59 26.81
C ILE A 266 5.33 -1.54 27.98
N ARG A 267 6.24 -1.67 28.96
CA ARG A 267 6.13 -2.58 30.12
C ARG A 267 4.82 -2.40 30.87
N ASP A 268 4.38 -1.16 31.05
CA ASP A 268 3.16 -0.83 31.78
C ASP A 268 1.91 -1.47 31.16
N ASN A 269 1.94 -1.80 29.86
CA ASN A 269 0.86 -2.51 29.18
C ASN A 269 0.76 -4.00 29.55
N PHE A 270 1.84 -4.59 30.08
CA PHE A 270 1.92 -6.02 30.42
C PHE A 270 1.77 -6.29 31.92
N MET A 271 1.82 -5.25 32.75
CA MET A 271 1.86 -5.37 34.20
C MET A 271 0.61 -4.77 34.83
N LYS A 272 -0.24 -5.64 35.38
CA LYS A 272 -1.50 -5.26 36.04
C LYS A 272 -1.37 -4.16 37.10
N ILE A 273 -0.24 -4.11 37.80
CA ILE A 273 0.03 -3.09 38.82
C ILE A 273 0.13 -1.66 38.24
N TYR A 274 0.39 -1.54 36.94
CA TYR A 274 0.53 -0.28 36.23
C TYR A 274 -0.66 0.04 35.32
N ASP A 275 -1.73 -0.75 35.33
CA ASP A 275 -2.92 -0.55 34.48
C ASP A 275 -3.49 0.88 34.58
N HIS A 276 -3.41 1.50 35.76
CA HIS A 276 -3.89 2.86 36.05
C HIS A 276 -2.79 3.94 36.03
N SER A 277 -1.55 3.59 35.67
CA SER A 277 -0.47 4.58 35.51
C SER A 277 -0.77 5.49 34.32
N GLU A 278 -0.08 6.63 34.22
CA GLU A 278 -0.24 7.55 33.08
C GLU A 278 -0.04 6.86 31.72
N PHE A 279 0.84 5.86 31.67
CA PHE A 279 1.17 5.07 30.49
C PHE A 279 0.54 3.66 30.51
N GLY A 280 -0.29 3.38 31.51
CA GLY A 280 -0.98 2.10 31.72
C GLY A 280 -2.07 1.84 30.70
N ILE A 281 -2.35 0.56 30.44
CA ILE A 281 -3.26 0.15 29.38
C ILE A 281 -4.69 0.69 29.55
N LEU A 282 -5.21 0.79 30.78
CA LEU A 282 -6.56 1.31 31.01
C LEU A 282 -6.63 2.81 30.71
N VAL A 283 -5.62 3.59 31.11
CA VAL A 283 -5.55 5.03 30.80
C VAL A 283 -5.39 5.25 29.30
N ARG A 284 -4.59 4.42 28.62
CA ARG A 284 -4.44 4.48 27.15
C ARG A 284 -5.74 4.15 26.42
N MET A 285 -6.49 3.13 26.85
CA MET A 285 -7.81 2.82 26.30
C MET A 285 -8.81 3.96 26.54
N GLN A 286 -8.77 4.60 27.71
CA GLN A 286 -9.58 5.79 27.97
C GLN A 286 -9.21 6.96 27.05
N ARG A 287 -7.92 7.23 26.85
CA ARG A 287 -7.44 8.24 25.88
C ARG A 287 -7.89 7.93 24.46
N PHE A 288 -7.79 6.68 24.04
CA PHE A 288 -8.31 6.21 22.76
C PHE A 288 -9.82 6.47 22.62
N LEU A 289 -10.63 6.12 23.62
CA LEU A 289 -12.07 6.40 23.59
C LEU A 289 -12.37 7.90 23.58
N MET A 290 -11.62 8.72 24.32
CA MET A 290 -11.75 10.17 24.27
C MET A 290 -11.42 10.74 22.89
N LEU A 291 -10.38 10.21 22.25
CA LEU A 291 -10.02 10.57 20.88
C LEU A 291 -11.13 10.16 19.91
N LEU A 292 -11.66 8.94 20.03
CA LEU A 292 -12.78 8.46 19.23
C LEU A 292 -14.02 9.33 19.43
N LYS A 293 -14.36 9.71 20.67
CA LYS A 293 -15.46 10.63 20.97
C LYS A 293 -15.31 11.97 20.28
N LYS A 294 -14.08 12.49 20.23
CA LYS A 294 -13.76 13.76 19.57
C LYS A 294 -13.83 13.65 18.05
N THR A 295 -13.45 12.51 17.49
CA THR A 295 -13.36 12.27 16.04
C THR A 295 -14.70 11.84 15.43
N ASP A 296 -15.43 10.92 16.09
CA ASP A 296 -16.72 10.38 15.67
C ASP A 296 -17.61 10.09 16.89
N HIS A 297 -18.45 11.07 17.22
CA HIS A 297 -19.35 10.98 18.37
C HIS A 297 -20.43 9.89 18.20
N ASP A 298 -20.88 9.62 16.97
CA ASP A 298 -21.94 8.65 16.70
C ASP A 298 -21.47 7.24 16.98
N ILE A 299 -20.26 6.90 16.53
CA ILE A 299 -19.65 5.59 16.83
C ILE A 299 -19.35 5.45 18.32
N HIS A 300 -18.84 6.50 18.97
CA HIS A 300 -18.64 6.47 20.42
C HIS A 300 -19.96 6.20 21.16
N TYR A 301 -21.03 6.90 20.79
CA TYR A 301 -22.35 6.69 21.36
C TYR A 301 -22.90 5.28 21.08
N LEU A 302 -22.68 4.76 19.87
CA LEU A 302 -23.01 3.37 19.53
C LEU A 302 -22.30 2.39 20.46
N PHE A 303 -21.00 2.59 20.72
CA PHE A 303 -20.22 1.73 21.59
C PHE A 303 -20.73 1.79 23.03
N GLU A 304 -21.10 2.97 23.54
CA GLU A 304 -21.75 3.10 24.85
C GLU A 304 -23.10 2.37 24.89
N LYS A 305 -23.92 2.54 23.86
CA LYS A 305 -25.26 1.92 23.75
C LYS A 305 -25.19 0.39 23.67
N GLN A 306 -24.27 -0.14 22.87
CA GLN A 306 -24.01 -1.57 22.70
C GLN A 306 -23.11 -2.13 23.81
N LYS A 307 -22.68 -1.31 24.78
CA LYS A 307 -21.76 -1.70 25.86
C LYS A 307 -20.45 -2.33 25.35
N LEU A 308 -19.99 -1.90 24.17
CA LEU A 308 -18.74 -2.33 23.56
C LEU A 308 -17.55 -1.67 24.26
N LYS A 309 -17.05 -2.36 25.27
CA LYS A 309 -15.90 -1.93 26.06
C LYS A 309 -14.58 -2.16 25.30
N PRO A 310 -13.64 -1.20 25.31
CA PRO A 310 -12.34 -1.32 24.62
C PRO A 310 -11.51 -2.50 25.11
N GLU A 311 -11.73 -2.97 26.34
CA GLU A 311 -11.10 -4.16 26.91
C GLU A 311 -11.34 -5.42 26.08
N PHE A 312 -12.44 -5.49 25.31
CA PHE A 312 -12.79 -6.65 24.49
C PHE A 312 -12.15 -6.66 23.10
N TYR A 313 -11.62 -5.53 22.61
CA TYR A 313 -11.02 -5.43 21.27
C TYR A 313 -9.70 -4.65 21.28
N ALA A 314 -9.71 -3.42 21.79
CA ALA A 314 -8.56 -2.51 21.77
C ALA A 314 -7.46 -2.88 22.78
N PHE A 315 -7.74 -3.67 23.81
CA PHE A 315 -6.70 -4.15 24.74
C PHE A 315 -5.57 -4.83 23.96
N ARG A 316 -5.93 -5.76 23.07
CA ARG A 316 -4.97 -6.48 22.21
C ARG A 316 -4.28 -5.55 21.21
N TRP A 317 -5.05 -4.65 20.59
CA TRP A 317 -4.52 -3.68 19.63
C TRP A 317 -3.39 -2.84 20.21
N LEU A 318 -3.59 -2.35 21.43
CA LEU A 318 -2.66 -1.45 22.10
C LEU A 318 -1.50 -2.20 22.77
N THR A 319 -1.76 -3.33 23.41
CA THR A 319 -0.71 -4.14 24.06
C THR A 319 0.26 -4.75 23.06
N LEU A 320 -0.24 -5.20 21.91
CA LEU A 320 0.55 -5.89 20.88
C LEU A 320 0.95 -4.98 19.71
N LEU A 321 0.74 -3.67 19.82
CA LEU A 321 1.08 -2.69 18.77
C LEU A 321 0.53 -3.11 17.39
N LEU A 322 -0.72 -3.61 17.38
CA LEU A 322 -1.46 -4.08 16.20
C LEU A 322 -0.87 -5.30 15.48
N SER A 323 0.11 -6.01 16.05
CA SER A 323 0.79 -7.12 15.36
C SER A 323 -0.11 -8.30 14.99
N GLN A 324 -1.24 -8.48 15.69
CA GLN A 324 -2.24 -9.52 15.37
C GLN A 324 -3.43 -9.03 14.53
N GLU A 325 -3.52 -7.73 14.22
CA GLU A 325 -4.59 -7.19 13.38
C GLU A 325 -4.18 -7.13 11.90
N PHE A 326 -2.88 -7.07 11.65
CA PHE A 326 -2.31 -6.92 10.31
C PHE A 326 -1.28 -7.99 10.01
N ARG A 327 -1.06 -8.27 8.73
CA ARG A 327 -0.02 -9.21 8.29
C ARG A 327 1.35 -8.61 8.54
N LEU A 328 2.37 -9.47 8.70
CA LEU A 328 3.72 -9.03 9.07
C LEU A 328 4.26 -7.86 8.21
N PRO A 329 4.14 -7.84 6.86
CA PRO A 329 4.62 -6.70 6.06
C PRO A 329 3.99 -5.36 6.46
N ASP A 330 2.68 -5.37 6.74
CA ASP A 330 1.93 -4.20 7.18
C ASP A 330 2.33 -3.79 8.60
N VAL A 331 2.56 -4.77 9.49
CA VAL A 331 3.08 -4.55 10.85
C VAL A 331 4.45 -3.87 10.79
N LEU A 332 5.38 -4.36 9.97
CA LEU A 332 6.70 -3.76 9.80
C LEU A 332 6.58 -2.30 9.31
N ARG A 333 5.68 -2.04 8.35
CA ARG A 333 5.44 -0.70 7.85
C ARG A 333 4.84 0.22 8.91
N ILE A 334 3.86 -0.24 9.68
CA ILE A 334 3.27 0.55 10.79
C ILE A 334 4.35 0.86 11.82
N TRP A 335 5.19 -0.12 12.15
CA TRP A 335 6.23 0.02 13.16
C TRP A 335 7.36 0.96 12.74
N ASP A 336 7.65 1.07 11.43
CA ASP A 336 8.53 2.13 10.91
C ASP A 336 8.06 3.52 11.39
N SER A 337 6.75 3.78 11.32
CA SER A 337 6.15 5.04 11.79
C SER A 337 6.08 5.13 13.31
N LEU A 338 5.71 4.04 14.00
CA LEU A 338 5.62 4.04 15.47
C LEU A 338 6.98 4.30 16.13
N PHE A 339 8.06 3.69 15.63
CA PHE A 339 9.41 3.90 16.17
C PHE A 339 9.99 5.26 15.79
N ALA A 340 9.51 5.85 14.70
CA ALA A 340 9.87 7.18 14.25
C ALA A 340 9.09 8.31 14.94
N ASP A 341 8.04 7.99 15.71
CA ASP A 341 7.18 8.98 16.36
C ASP A 341 8.00 9.97 17.22
N GLN A 342 7.58 11.24 17.23
CA GLN A 342 8.36 12.33 17.82
C GLN A 342 8.50 12.15 19.33
N GLU A 343 7.40 11.78 19.98
CA GLU A 343 7.33 11.43 21.38
C GLU A 343 7.15 9.91 21.45
N ARG A 344 8.11 9.17 22.01
CA ARG A 344 8.04 7.69 22.10
C ARG A 344 7.01 7.18 23.11
N ASN A 345 5.90 7.91 23.28
CA ASN A 345 4.75 7.53 24.10
C ASN A 345 3.73 6.70 23.31
N PHE A 346 3.99 6.42 22.02
CA PHE A 346 3.07 5.70 21.13
C PHE A 346 1.67 6.36 21.11
N GLU A 347 1.58 7.68 21.24
CA GLU A 347 0.31 8.39 21.07
C GLU A 347 -0.18 8.23 19.62
N PHE A 348 0.74 8.20 18.63
CA PHE A 348 0.38 7.92 17.23
C PHE A 348 -0.40 6.61 17.05
N LEU A 349 -0.13 5.58 17.87
CA LEU A 349 -0.88 4.32 17.86
C LEU A 349 -2.38 4.53 18.15
N LEU A 350 -2.73 5.46 19.04
CA LEU A 350 -4.13 5.75 19.36
C LEU A 350 -4.86 6.36 18.17
N TYR A 351 -4.16 7.20 17.38
CA TYR A 351 -4.70 7.74 16.13
C TYR A 351 -4.91 6.66 15.08
N ILE A 352 -3.99 5.69 14.96
CA ILE A 352 -4.16 4.54 14.06
C ILE A 352 -5.38 3.71 14.49
N CYS A 353 -5.51 3.40 15.78
CA CYS A 353 -6.68 2.68 16.30
C CYS A 353 -7.99 3.44 16.04
N CYS A 354 -7.98 4.77 16.19
CA CYS A 354 -9.16 5.59 15.88
C CYS A 354 -9.49 5.55 14.38
N ALA A 355 -8.48 5.65 13.52
CA ALA A 355 -8.65 5.51 12.08
C ALA A 355 -9.23 4.14 11.71
N MET A 356 -8.76 3.05 12.32
CA MET A 356 -9.31 1.70 12.12
C MET A 356 -10.83 1.65 12.38
N ILE A 357 -11.28 2.25 13.48
CA ILE A 357 -12.72 2.33 13.79
C ILE A 357 -13.47 3.15 12.74
N VAL A 358 -12.94 4.32 12.36
CA VAL A 358 -13.57 5.22 11.39
C VAL A 358 -13.69 4.57 10.00
N LEU A 359 -12.68 3.81 9.57
CA LEU A 359 -12.73 3.06 8.30
C LEU A 359 -13.83 2.00 8.28
N GLN A 360 -14.21 1.48 9.46
CA GLN A 360 -15.29 0.49 9.61
C GLN A 360 -16.64 1.10 10.01
N ARG A 361 -16.75 2.44 10.03
CA ARG A 361 -17.93 3.17 10.51
C ARG A 361 -19.24 2.65 9.94
N THR A 362 -19.33 2.49 8.62
CA THR A 362 -20.56 2.05 7.95
C THR A 362 -21.00 0.65 8.38
N ARG A 363 -20.05 -0.29 8.49
CA ARG A 363 -20.30 -1.66 8.95
C ARG A 363 -20.68 -1.66 10.44
N LEU A 364 -20.05 -0.82 11.25
CA LEU A 364 -20.34 -0.68 12.68
C LEU A 364 -21.74 -0.10 12.95
N LEU A 365 -22.14 0.96 12.25
CA LEU A 365 -23.45 1.60 12.44
C LEU A 365 -24.62 0.70 12.06
N THR A 366 -24.43 -0.19 11.09
CA THR A 366 -25.47 -1.13 10.62
C THR A 366 -25.44 -2.47 11.37
N GLY A 367 -24.32 -2.80 12.03
CA GLY A 367 -24.12 -4.05 12.74
C GLY A 367 -24.75 -4.11 14.13
N SER A 368 -25.16 -5.33 14.51
CA SER A 368 -25.51 -5.68 15.90
C SER A 368 -24.27 -5.72 16.81
N GLU A 369 -24.48 -5.72 18.12
CA GLU A 369 -23.41 -5.82 19.12
C GLU A 369 -22.46 -7.01 18.85
N SER A 370 -23.02 -8.20 18.57
CA SER A 370 -22.23 -9.41 18.28
C SER A 370 -21.48 -9.34 16.95
N GLN A 371 -22.04 -8.69 15.93
CA GLN A 371 -21.35 -8.48 14.65
C GLN A 371 -20.21 -7.48 14.81
N ASN A 372 -20.46 -6.38 15.52
CA ASN A 372 -19.49 -5.33 15.74
C ASN A 372 -18.31 -5.81 16.58
N ILE A 373 -18.55 -6.54 17.67
CA ILE A 373 -17.42 -7.08 18.45
C ILE A 373 -16.59 -8.07 17.62
N LYS A 374 -17.24 -8.92 16.82
CA LYS A 374 -16.55 -9.87 15.94
C LYS A 374 -15.73 -9.15 14.87
N LEU A 375 -16.25 -8.07 14.30
CA LEU A 375 -15.56 -7.22 13.33
C LEU A 375 -14.33 -6.55 13.95
N LEU A 376 -14.44 -6.05 15.18
CA LEU A 376 -13.33 -5.41 15.88
C LEU A 376 -12.26 -6.42 16.34
N GLN A 377 -12.65 -7.65 16.69
CA GLN A 377 -11.70 -8.70 17.06
C GLN A 377 -11.04 -9.38 15.85
N ASN A 378 -11.68 -9.30 14.67
CA ASN A 378 -11.16 -9.86 13.42
C ASN A 378 -11.17 -8.77 12.37
N TYR A 379 -10.25 -7.82 12.53
CA TYR A 379 -10.20 -6.64 11.68
C TYR A 379 -10.00 -7.05 10.21
N PRO A 380 -10.77 -6.50 9.25
CA PRO A 380 -10.71 -6.94 7.87
C PRO A 380 -9.35 -6.65 7.20
N GLN A 381 -8.81 -7.62 6.46
CA GLN A 381 -7.51 -7.50 5.77
C GLN A 381 -7.60 -6.86 4.38
N ASP A 382 -8.82 -6.57 3.90
CA ASP A 382 -9.14 -5.99 2.59
C ASP A 382 -9.12 -4.45 2.55
N ILE A 383 -8.89 -3.79 3.70
CA ILE A 383 -8.93 -2.34 3.80
C ILE A 383 -7.64 -1.74 3.24
N ASP A 384 -7.72 -1.18 2.03
CA ASP A 384 -6.69 -0.28 1.50
C ASP A 384 -6.67 0.99 2.36
N GLY A 385 -5.49 1.36 2.89
CA GLY A 385 -5.31 2.48 3.81
C GLY A 385 -5.53 3.87 3.21
N ARG A 386 -6.21 4.01 2.06
CA ARG A 386 -6.39 5.25 1.29
C ARG A 386 -7.84 5.52 0.90
N GLN A 387 -8.76 5.55 1.86
CA GLN A 387 -10.11 6.07 1.61
C GLN A 387 -10.13 7.61 1.71
N ILE A 388 -10.67 8.28 0.70
CA ILE A 388 -10.97 9.72 0.77
C ILE A 388 -12.40 9.88 1.29
N ILE A 389 -12.53 10.35 2.52
CA ILE A 389 -13.82 10.57 3.17
C ILE A 389 -14.24 12.03 3.17
N SER A 390 -15.52 12.28 2.93
CA SER A 390 -16.09 13.62 3.06
C SER A 390 -16.10 14.07 4.53
N LYS A 391 -15.81 15.36 4.78
CA LYS A 391 -15.96 15.99 6.12
C LYS A 391 -17.20 16.86 6.27
N ARG A 392 -17.98 17.02 5.20
CA ARG A 392 -19.20 17.85 5.17
C ARG A 392 -20.27 17.22 4.29
N ILE A 393 -21.47 17.79 4.31
CA ILE A 393 -22.50 17.42 3.33
C ILE A 393 -22.17 18.08 2.00
N TYR A 394 -22.33 17.34 0.90
CA TYR A 394 -22.37 17.87 -0.46
C TYR A 394 -23.75 17.65 -1.06
N GLN A 395 -24.27 18.64 -1.76
CA GLN A 395 -25.51 18.49 -2.55
C GLN A 395 -25.20 17.92 -3.94
N SER A 396 -26.17 17.26 -4.57
CA SER A 396 -26.02 16.77 -5.95
C SER A 396 -25.59 17.89 -6.90
N GLY A 397 -24.58 17.64 -7.73
CA GLY A 397 -24.01 18.61 -8.66
C GLY A 397 -23.03 19.61 -8.03
N GLU A 398 -22.72 19.48 -6.72
CA GLU A 398 -21.73 20.34 -6.06
C GLU A 398 -20.30 19.90 -6.42
N LEU A 399 -19.44 20.89 -6.67
CA LEU A 399 -18.01 20.73 -6.90
C LEU A 399 -17.27 20.36 -5.60
N ILE A 400 -16.52 19.26 -5.61
CA ILE A 400 -15.68 18.84 -4.49
C ILE A 400 -14.31 19.53 -4.57
N PHE A 401 -13.59 19.33 -5.66
CA PHE A 401 -12.30 19.98 -5.92
C PHE A 401 -11.97 20.02 -7.41
N GLU A 402 -11.00 20.85 -7.77
CA GLU A 402 -10.39 20.89 -9.10
C GLU A 402 -8.89 20.58 -9.01
N GLU A 403 -8.37 19.92 -10.05
CA GLU A 403 -6.97 19.52 -10.12
C GLU A 403 -6.40 19.73 -11.53
N GLN A 404 -5.15 20.18 -11.59
CA GLN A 404 -4.37 20.19 -12.83
C GLN A 404 -3.56 18.89 -12.94
N PRO A 405 -3.39 18.33 -14.15
CA PRO A 405 -2.60 17.13 -14.32
C PRO A 405 -1.13 17.40 -13.99
N LEU A 406 -0.46 16.42 -13.40
CA LEU A 406 0.99 16.41 -13.26
C LEU A 406 1.67 16.40 -14.63
N VAL A 407 1.12 15.60 -15.55
CA VAL A 407 1.54 15.49 -16.94
C VAL A 407 0.32 15.11 -17.79
N LEU A 408 0.29 15.59 -19.03
CA LEU A 408 -0.83 15.42 -19.96
C LEU A 408 -0.33 15.21 -21.38
N ALA A 409 -0.97 14.34 -22.14
CA ALA A 409 -0.73 14.19 -23.57
C ALA A 409 -2.03 13.92 -24.33
N GLN A 410 -2.17 14.52 -25.52
CA GLN A 410 -3.18 14.11 -26.49
C GLN A 410 -2.84 12.69 -26.98
N PHE A 411 -3.87 11.91 -27.32
CA PHE A 411 -3.69 10.63 -27.98
C PHE A 411 -2.98 10.79 -29.33
N GLU A 412 -2.08 9.88 -29.64
CA GLU A 412 -1.24 9.94 -30.84
C GLU A 412 -2.06 9.68 -32.11
N TRP A 413 -3.15 8.89 -32.02
CA TRP A 413 -4.11 8.75 -33.11
C TRP A 413 -4.91 10.04 -33.35
N ASN A 414 -5.38 10.74 -32.31
CA ASN A 414 -6.06 12.03 -32.46
C ASN A 414 -5.14 13.08 -33.12
N LYS A 415 -3.85 13.12 -32.75
CA LYS A 415 -2.85 13.95 -33.43
C LYS A 415 -2.69 13.58 -34.90
N LEU A 416 -2.62 12.28 -35.22
CA LEU A 416 -2.50 11.80 -36.60
C LEU A 416 -3.71 12.20 -37.45
N TYR A 417 -4.91 12.14 -36.87
CA TYR A 417 -6.17 12.61 -37.46
C TYR A 417 -6.36 14.13 -37.39
N LYS A 418 -5.35 14.87 -36.92
CA LYS A 418 -5.29 16.34 -36.90
C LYS A 418 -6.35 17.02 -36.03
N TYR A 419 -6.74 16.38 -34.93
CA TYR A 419 -7.52 17.07 -33.90
C TYR A 419 -6.72 18.23 -33.31
N SER A 420 -7.23 19.45 -33.48
CA SER A 420 -6.53 20.68 -33.12
C SER A 420 -6.79 21.04 -31.65
N ALA A 421 -5.83 20.76 -30.79
CA ALA A 421 -5.91 21.04 -29.36
C ALA A 421 -4.64 21.72 -28.84
N CYS A 422 -4.76 22.43 -27.71
CA CYS A 422 -3.61 23.02 -27.03
C CYS A 422 -2.70 21.90 -26.51
N GLU A 423 -1.42 21.94 -26.90
CA GLU A 423 -0.47 20.90 -26.53
C GLU A 423 -0.26 20.76 -25.00
N TYR A 424 -0.49 21.85 -24.24
CA TYR A 424 -0.32 21.91 -22.79
C TYR A 424 -1.56 21.50 -21.99
N CYS A 425 -2.76 21.93 -22.41
CA CYS A 425 -3.99 21.76 -21.61
C CYS A 425 -5.16 21.12 -22.37
N LEU A 426 -4.94 20.63 -23.59
CA LEU A 426 -5.96 20.04 -24.46
C LEU A 426 -7.17 20.94 -24.76
N TYR A 427 -7.11 22.24 -24.50
CA TYR A 427 -8.19 23.14 -24.90
C TYR A 427 -8.37 23.11 -26.43
N PRO A 428 -9.60 22.92 -26.97
CA PRO A 428 -9.82 22.85 -28.41
C PRO A 428 -9.43 24.16 -29.11
N LEU A 429 -8.68 24.07 -30.21
CA LEU A 429 -8.16 25.23 -30.94
C LEU A 429 -8.93 25.52 -32.24
N GLU A 430 -10.12 24.94 -32.37
CA GLU A 430 -11.08 25.19 -33.44
C GLU A 430 -12.39 25.71 -32.86
N SER A 431 -13.09 26.55 -33.63
CA SER A 431 -14.47 26.95 -33.34
C SER A 431 -15.41 25.75 -33.49
N CYS A 432 -16.61 25.80 -32.90
CA CYS A 432 -17.63 24.77 -33.08
C CYS A 432 -17.96 24.59 -34.57
N GLU A 433 -18.09 25.70 -35.32
CA GLU A 433 -18.34 25.65 -36.76
C GLU A 433 -17.20 24.98 -37.53
N GLN A 434 -15.94 25.27 -37.19
CA GLN A 434 -14.79 24.61 -37.81
C GLN A 434 -14.75 23.11 -37.50
N ASN A 435 -15.04 22.74 -36.26
CA ASN A 435 -15.12 21.35 -35.81
C ASN A 435 -16.20 20.58 -36.59
N VAL A 436 -17.42 21.10 -36.65
CA VAL A 436 -18.54 20.48 -37.39
C VAL A 436 -18.24 20.37 -38.88
N ARG A 437 -17.74 21.43 -39.52
CA ARG A 437 -17.38 21.40 -40.95
C ARG A 437 -16.32 20.35 -41.26
N ARG A 438 -15.35 20.17 -40.36
CA ARG A 438 -14.31 19.15 -40.48
C ARG A 438 -14.90 17.75 -40.37
N LEU A 439 -15.68 17.48 -39.33
CA LEU A 439 -16.27 16.17 -39.06
C LEU A 439 -17.33 15.76 -40.08
N CYS A 440 -18.07 16.72 -40.64
CA CYS A 440 -19.06 16.47 -41.69
C CYS A 440 -18.48 16.56 -43.11
N GLN A 441 -17.20 16.92 -43.26
CA GLN A 441 -16.54 17.24 -44.54
C GLN A 441 -17.35 18.21 -45.43
N ASP A 442 -18.04 19.17 -44.82
CA ASP A 442 -18.96 20.08 -45.51
C ASP A 442 -18.74 21.52 -45.05
N THR A 443 -18.15 22.34 -45.92
CA THR A 443 -17.84 23.75 -45.64
C THR A 443 -19.06 24.67 -45.68
N SER A 444 -20.22 24.20 -46.13
CA SER A 444 -21.45 25.01 -46.24
C SER A 444 -22.23 25.11 -44.93
N ILE A 445 -21.94 24.23 -43.96
CA ILE A 445 -22.63 24.21 -42.66
C ILE A 445 -22.34 25.51 -41.91
N VAL A 446 -23.39 26.13 -41.38
CA VAL A 446 -23.33 27.30 -40.49
C VAL A 446 -24.07 26.93 -39.22
N ILE A 447 -23.41 27.09 -38.07
CA ILE A 447 -24.03 26.75 -36.79
C ILE A 447 -25.07 27.81 -36.40
N GLN A 448 -26.15 27.37 -35.76
CA GLN A 448 -27.10 28.28 -35.11
C GLN A 448 -26.48 28.83 -33.81
N HIS A 449 -27.01 29.94 -33.29
CA HIS A 449 -26.55 30.56 -32.03
C HIS A 449 -25.02 30.61 -31.87
N PRO A 450 -24.29 31.24 -32.81
CA PRO A 450 -22.83 31.22 -32.77
C PRO A 450 -22.31 31.83 -31.46
N GLU A 451 -23.04 32.74 -30.82
CA GLU A 451 -22.71 33.32 -29.49
C GLU A 451 -22.55 32.27 -28.38
N CYS A 452 -23.05 31.04 -28.57
CA CYS A 452 -22.88 29.92 -27.64
C CYS A 452 -21.51 29.24 -27.78
N ASP A 453 -20.77 29.52 -28.85
CA ASP A 453 -19.47 28.93 -29.11
C ASP A 453 -18.37 29.69 -28.34
N PRO A 454 -17.72 29.07 -27.34
CA PRO A 454 -16.65 29.71 -26.58
C PRO A 454 -15.41 30.02 -27.43
N ASN A 455 -15.29 29.40 -28.61
CA ASN A 455 -14.11 29.41 -29.46
C ASN A 455 -14.22 30.28 -30.70
N GLN A 456 -15.26 31.10 -30.86
CA GLN A 456 -15.39 32.00 -32.02
C GLN A 456 -14.12 32.81 -32.33
N THR A 457 -13.44 33.29 -31.28
CA THR A 457 -12.25 34.16 -31.40
C THR A 457 -10.94 33.43 -31.08
N ILE A 458 -10.95 32.09 -30.98
CA ILE A 458 -9.77 31.32 -30.56
C ILE A 458 -8.58 31.55 -31.48
N SER A 459 -8.82 31.67 -32.80
CA SER A 459 -7.81 31.91 -33.82
C SER A 459 -6.95 33.16 -33.57
N GLN A 460 -7.49 34.17 -32.87
CA GLN A 460 -6.78 35.39 -32.52
C GLN A 460 -5.85 35.23 -31.31
N ARG A 461 -6.03 34.17 -30.51
CA ARG A 461 -5.29 33.90 -29.26
C ARG A 461 -4.28 32.77 -29.39
N ILE A 462 -4.33 31.98 -30.47
CA ILE A 462 -3.41 30.86 -30.70
C ILE A 462 -1.97 31.37 -30.75
N VAL A 463 -1.13 30.81 -29.88
CA VAL A 463 0.32 31.00 -29.88
C VAL A 463 0.96 29.78 -30.52
N ARG A 464 1.92 30.01 -31.43
CA ARG A 464 2.67 28.94 -32.11
C ARG A 464 4.11 28.95 -31.64
N CYS A 465 4.68 27.77 -31.43
CA CYS A 465 6.11 27.64 -31.23
C CYS A 465 6.85 28.10 -32.51
N PRO A 466 7.84 28.99 -32.43
CA PRO A 466 8.53 29.50 -33.62
C PRO A 466 9.39 28.46 -34.35
N GLN A 467 9.68 27.32 -33.71
CA GLN A 467 10.52 26.26 -34.28
C GLN A 467 9.68 25.13 -34.89
N CYS A 468 8.82 24.48 -34.08
CA CYS A 468 8.05 23.32 -34.52
C CYS A 468 6.59 23.63 -34.94
N ASN A 469 6.15 24.89 -34.80
CA ASN A 469 4.79 25.33 -35.12
C ASN A 469 3.66 24.72 -34.25
N GLU A 470 4.01 24.03 -33.16
CA GLU A 470 3.07 23.48 -32.17
C GLU A 470 2.18 24.58 -31.57
N MET A 471 0.91 24.26 -31.30
CA MET A 471 -0.11 25.26 -30.98
C MET A 471 -0.52 25.28 -29.50
N TYR A 472 -0.75 26.49 -29.00
CA TYR A 472 -1.15 26.75 -27.62
C TYR A 472 -2.31 27.74 -27.57
N CYS A 473 -3.27 27.53 -26.66
CA CYS A 473 -4.43 28.43 -26.52
C CYS A 473 -4.07 29.81 -25.95
N SER A 474 -2.87 29.97 -25.38
CA SER A 474 -2.40 31.22 -24.78
C SER A 474 -0.89 31.25 -24.60
N THR A 475 -0.33 32.46 -24.44
CA THR A 475 1.08 32.67 -24.08
C THR A 475 1.46 31.98 -22.77
N LYS A 476 0.54 31.93 -21.80
CA LYS A 476 0.76 31.24 -20.52
C LYS A 476 0.98 29.74 -20.71
N CYS A 477 0.17 29.09 -21.55
CA CYS A 477 0.31 27.66 -21.85
C CYS A 477 1.62 27.38 -22.60
N TYR A 478 1.98 28.21 -23.57
CA TYR A 478 3.27 28.11 -24.26
C TYR A 478 4.45 28.24 -23.27
N GLN A 479 4.43 29.24 -22.39
CA GLN A 479 5.50 29.44 -21.40
C GLN A 479 5.61 28.26 -20.42
N GLN A 480 4.49 27.76 -19.91
CA GLN A 480 4.46 26.59 -19.03
C GLN A 480 5.02 25.34 -19.74
N ALA A 481 4.59 25.07 -20.98
CA ALA A 481 5.12 23.97 -21.77
C ALA A 481 6.63 24.12 -22.00
N MET A 482 7.10 25.32 -22.38
CA MET A 482 8.52 25.62 -22.58
C MET A 482 9.36 25.35 -21.33
N THR A 483 8.89 25.79 -20.15
CA THR A 483 9.57 25.56 -18.88
C THR A 483 9.57 24.06 -18.52
N ASN A 484 8.45 23.37 -18.74
CA ASN A 484 8.28 22.01 -18.23
C ASN A 484 8.93 20.96 -19.13
N TYR A 485 8.64 20.95 -20.44
CA TYR A 485 9.11 19.87 -21.32
C TYR A 485 9.41 20.29 -22.77
N HIS A 486 8.73 21.31 -23.31
CA HIS A 486 8.77 21.63 -24.73
C HIS A 486 10.16 22.13 -25.16
N SER A 487 10.89 22.86 -24.32
CA SER A 487 12.27 23.27 -24.63
C SER A 487 13.20 22.10 -25.01
N ILE A 488 12.93 20.89 -24.50
CA ILE A 488 13.70 19.68 -24.82
C ILE A 488 13.07 18.93 -25.99
N LEU A 489 11.75 18.75 -25.97
CA LEU A 489 11.01 17.93 -26.94
C LEU A 489 10.69 18.66 -28.25
N CYS A 490 10.92 19.98 -28.32
CA CYS A 490 10.65 20.76 -29.52
C CYS A 490 11.38 20.18 -30.73
N GLN A 491 10.65 20.00 -31.83
CA GLN A 491 11.25 19.63 -33.10
C GLN A 491 11.96 20.85 -33.69
N SER A 492 13.28 20.75 -33.86
CA SER A 492 14.09 21.85 -34.38
C SER A 492 14.99 21.35 -35.49
N THR A 493 15.26 22.22 -36.47
CA THR A 493 16.19 21.93 -37.58
C THR A 493 17.63 21.67 -37.11
N GLU A 494 17.94 21.96 -35.84
CA GLU A 494 19.27 21.80 -35.26
C GLU A 494 19.57 20.36 -34.81
N ASN A 495 18.56 19.51 -34.58
CA ASN A 495 18.76 18.15 -34.06
C ASN A 495 17.83 17.11 -34.68
N GLU A 496 17.92 16.97 -36.01
CA GLU A 496 17.08 16.07 -36.80
C GLU A 496 17.09 14.61 -36.30
N LYS A 497 18.24 14.12 -35.80
CA LYS A 497 18.36 12.75 -35.26
C LYS A 497 17.48 12.52 -34.02
N LYS A 498 17.42 13.51 -33.11
CA LYS A 498 16.53 13.46 -31.94
C LYS A 498 15.08 13.36 -32.37
N ASP A 499 14.69 14.16 -33.36
CA ASP A 499 13.32 14.23 -33.85
C ASP A 499 12.92 12.98 -34.65
N GLN A 500 13.88 12.35 -35.35
CA GLN A 500 13.69 11.03 -35.96
C GLN A 500 13.47 9.95 -34.90
N LEU A 501 14.22 9.98 -33.79
CA LEU A 501 14.06 9.01 -32.70
C LEU A 501 12.72 9.17 -31.96
N ILE A 502 12.28 10.41 -31.69
CA ILE A 502 10.96 10.68 -31.11
C ILE A 502 9.85 10.15 -32.01
N ARG A 503 9.92 10.40 -33.33
CA ARG A 503 8.96 9.85 -34.30
C ARG A 503 8.95 8.33 -34.29
N HIS A 504 10.13 7.70 -34.27
CA HIS A 504 10.24 6.25 -34.20
C HIS A 504 9.59 5.66 -32.93
N ILE A 505 9.75 6.30 -31.76
CA ILE A 505 9.09 5.90 -30.51
C ILE A 505 7.56 5.97 -30.65
N ILE A 506 7.04 7.04 -31.24
CA ILE A 506 5.60 7.23 -31.46
C ILE A 506 5.06 6.20 -32.47
N ASP A 507 5.82 5.90 -33.53
CA ASP A 507 5.42 4.91 -34.54
C ASP A 507 5.38 3.49 -33.93
N LEU A 508 6.37 3.13 -33.10
CA LEU A 508 6.38 1.88 -32.33
C LEU A 508 5.18 1.80 -31.38
N TRP A 509 4.84 2.90 -30.71
CA TRP A 509 3.66 2.96 -29.84
C TRP A 509 2.37 2.66 -30.60
N ARG A 510 2.12 3.32 -31.73
CA ARG A 510 0.93 3.09 -32.57
C ARG A 510 0.89 1.67 -33.14
N SER A 511 2.04 1.04 -33.39
CA SER A 511 2.08 -0.36 -33.85
C SER A 511 1.71 -1.38 -32.77
N ALA A 512 1.82 -1.01 -31.50
CA ALA A 512 1.49 -1.85 -30.35
C ALA A 512 0.12 -1.55 -29.74
N HIS A 513 -0.44 -0.37 -30.03
CA HIS A 513 -1.68 0.12 -29.46
C HIS A 513 -2.55 0.73 -30.58
N PRO A 514 -3.29 -0.10 -31.33
CA PRO A 514 -4.27 0.40 -32.28
C PRO A 514 -5.41 1.15 -31.55
N PRO A 515 -6.20 1.96 -32.25
CA PRO A 515 -7.39 2.59 -31.67
C PRO A 515 -8.39 1.51 -31.16
N PRO A 516 -9.16 1.78 -30.09
CA PRO A 516 -9.17 3.01 -29.30
C PRO A 516 -7.95 3.11 -28.36
N GLU A 517 -7.27 4.27 -28.42
CA GLU A 517 -6.08 4.53 -27.60
C GLU A 517 -6.51 4.95 -26.19
N THR A 518 -6.05 4.24 -25.17
CA THR A 518 -6.39 4.56 -23.77
C THR A 518 -5.32 5.37 -23.07
N THR A 519 -4.08 5.41 -23.59
CA THR A 519 -2.94 6.15 -23.03
C THR A 519 -2.00 6.60 -24.14
N SER A 520 -1.10 7.54 -23.86
CA SER A 520 -0.12 8.01 -24.84
C SER A 520 1.31 7.88 -24.34
N ILE A 521 2.21 7.34 -25.18
CA ILE A 521 3.66 7.30 -24.90
C ILE A 521 4.26 8.68 -24.68
N THR A 522 3.63 9.73 -25.20
CA THR A 522 4.06 11.11 -25.01
C THR A 522 4.03 11.53 -23.55
N LEU A 523 3.22 10.89 -22.69
CA LEU A 523 3.30 11.06 -21.24
C LEU A 523 4.69 10.72 -20.72
N VAL A 524 5.29 9.62 -21.16
CA VAL A 524 6.64 9.20 -20.77
C VAL A 524 7.68 10.20 -21.25
N LEU A 525 7.60 10.61 -22.52
CA LEU A 525 8.52 11.60 -23.09
C LEU A 525 8.46 12.94 -22.33
N LYS A 526 7.25 13.42 -22.01
CA LYS A 526 7.06 14.65 -21.22
C LYS A 526 7.58 14.48 -19.80
N LEU A 527 7.31 13.36 -19.13
CA LEU A 527 7.85 13.09 -17.79
C LEU A 527 9.38 13.10 -17.77
N MET A 528 10.02 12.47 -18.75
CA MET A 528 11.48 12.51 -18.89
C MET A 528 11.98 13.95 -19.07
N ALA A 529 11.33 14.74 -19.93
CA ALA A 529 11.71 16.14 -20.15
C ALA A 529 11.50 17.01 -18.90
N MET A 530 10.40 16.82 -18.17
CA MET A 530 10.13 17.48 -16.89
C MET A 530 11.18 17.12 -15.83
N LEU A 531 11.58 15.84 -15.74
CA LEU A 531 12.66 15.42 -14.84
C LEU A 531 14.00 16.08 -15.21
N LYS A 532 14.30 16.21 -16.50
CA LYS A 532 15.51 16.86 -16.96
C LYS A 532 15.54 18.36 -16.62
N ASN A 533 14.43 19.07 -16.86
CA ASN A 533 14.28 20.51 -16.63
C ASN A 533 14.07 20.90 -15.16
N SER A 534 13.60 19.99 -14.30
CA SER A 534 13.28 20.31 -12.91
C SER A 534 14.53 20.57 -12.06
N ASN A 535 14.54 21.73 -11.38
CA ASN A 535 15.52 22.06 -10.35
C ASN A 535 15.38 21.19 -9.07
N ASN A 536 14.21 20.56 -8.87
CA ASN A 536 13.93 19.69 -7.73
C ASN A 536 13.39 18.34 -8.21
N ARG A 537 14.25 17.58 -8.89
CA ARG A 537 13.96 16.24 -9.41
C ARG A 537 13.40 15.30 -8.34
N LEU A 538 13.87 15.43 -7.09
CA LEU A 538 13.40 14.62 -5.96
C LEU A 538 11.90 14.78 -5.73
N LEU A 539 11.37 16.00 -5.78
CA LEU A 539 9.96 16.25 -5.53
C LEU A 539 9.08 15.64 -6.63
N LEU A 540 9.43 15.83 -7.90
CA LEU A 540 8.69 15.23 -9.03
C LEU A 540 8.72 13.70 -8.96
N LEU A 541 9.86 13.13 -8.59
CA LEU A 541 10.02 11.72 -8.29
C LEU A 541 9.11 11.28 -7.13
N GLN A 542 9.08 11.99 -6.00
CA GLN A 542 8.16 11.70 -4.88
C GLN A 542 6.68 11.74 -5.29
N GLU A 543 6.30 12.66 -6.18
CA GLU A 543 4.93 12.73 -6.71
C GLU A 543 4.62 11.50 -7.59
N LEU A 544 5.55 11.07 -8.46
CA LEU A 544 5.40 9.84 -9.24
C LEU A 544 5.29 8.58 -8.35
N GLN A 545 5.91 8.61 -7.16
CA GLN A 545 5.92 7.49 -6.22
C GLN A 545 4.52 7.19 -5.65
N LYS A 546 3.67 8.21 -5.53
CA LYS A 546 2.31 8.08 -4.97
C LYS A 546 1.42 7.19 -5.85
N PHE A 547 1.66 7.22 -7.17
CA PHE A 547 0.99 6.37 -8.15
C PHE A 547 1.49 4.91 -8.16
N SER A 548 2.65 4.62 -7.54
CA SER A 548 3.28 3.29 -7.57
C SER A 548 2.89 2.36 -6.41
N GLN A 549 2.29 2.91 -5.36
CA GLN A 549 1.95 2.15 -4.16
C GLN A 549 0.64 1.36 -4.39
N GLY A 550 0.77 0.08 -4.74
CA GLY A 550 -0.33 -0.84 -5.10
C GLY A 550 -0.01 -1.78 -6.28
N VAL A 551 1.10 -1.53 -6.99
CA VAL A 551 1.62 -2.36 -8.10
C VAL A 551 2.56 -3.47 -7.59
N GLN A 552 2.93 -3.45 -6.30
CA GLN A 552 3.85 -4.42 -5.69
C GLN A 552 3.11 -5.65 -5.16
N SER A 553 2.67 -6.53 -6.07
CA SER A 553 2.38 -7.93 -5.74
C SER A 553 3.31 -8.80 -6.58
N GLU A 554 4.35 -9.35 -5.95
CA GLU A 554 5.37 -10.20 -6.60
C GLU A 554 4.79 -11.49 -7.22
N ASN A 555 3.52 -11.82 -6.93
CA ASN A 555 2.89 -13.09 -7.30
C ASN A 555 1.77 -12.99 -8.35
N GLN A 556 1.39 -11.80 -8.81
CA GLN A 556 0.43 -11.67 -9.90
C GLN A 556 1.17 -11.37 -11.20
N LYS A 557 1.10 -12.29 -12.17
CA LYS A 557 1.41 -11.98 -13.56
C LYS A 557 0.61 -10.73 -13.94
N PHE A 558 1.29 -9.62 -14.26
CA PHE A 558 0.64 -8.38 -14.69
C PHE A 558 -0.06 -8.60 -16.03
N TYR A 559 -1.33 -9.01 -16.00
CA TYR A 559 -2.19 -9.10 -17.18
C TYR A 559 -2.88 -7.76 -17.42
N HIS A 560 -2.10 -6.69 -17.57
CA HIS A 560 -2.63 -5.38 -17.96
C HIS A 560 -2.87 -5.35 -19.48
N LYS A 561 -3.93 -4.70 -19.97
CA LYS A 561 -4.26 -4.61 -21.42
C LYS A 561 -3.08 -4.09 -22.27
N LEU A 562 -2.30 -3.13 -21.75
CA LEU A 562 -1.07 -2.61 -22.40
C LEU A 562 0.10 -3.62 -22.50
N LEU A 563 0.02 -4.76 -21.82
CA LEU A 563 1.08 -5.79 -21.76
C LEU A 563 0.64 -7.12 -22.38
N ARG A 564 -0.36 -7.12 -23.28
CA ARG A 564 -0.82 -8.31 -24.00
C ARG A 564 0.35 -9.01 -24.71
N LYS A 565 0.31 -10.34 -24.71
CA LYS A 565 1.40 -11.20 -25.22
C LYS A 565 1.73 -10.93 -26.69
N GLU A 566 0.73 -10.58 -27.49
CA GLU A 566 0.85 -10.30 -28.92
C GLU A 566 1.76 -9.10 -29.24
N PHE A 567 1.86 -8.12 -28.33
CA PHE A 567 2.67 -6.91 -28.51
C PHE A 567 3.99 -6.94 -27.74
N GLN A 568 4.37 -8.08 -27.15
CA GLN A 568 5.56 -8.18 -26.30
C GLN A 568 6.85 -7.76 -27.04
N SER A 569 6.96 -8.06 -28.33
CA SER A 569 8.10 -7.64 -29.16
C SER A 569 8.14 -6.13 -29.34
N GLN A 570 7.01 -5.51 -29.67
CA GLN A 570 6.88 -4.07 -29.90
C GLN A 570 7.12 -3.27 -28.61
N VAL A 571 6.60 -3.75 -27.47
CA VAL A 571 6.84 -3.16 -26.14
C VAL A 571 8.35 -3.18 -25.80
N GLU A 572 9.06 -4.25 -26.13
CA GLU A 572 10.50 -4.35 -25.90
C GLU A 572 11.31 -3.45 -26.86
N GLN A 573 10.89 -3.32 -28.12
CA GLN A 573 11.47 -2.36 -29.07
C GLN A 573 11.25 -0.92 -28.62
N LEU A 574 10.06 -0.60 -28.12
CA LEU A 574 9.71 0.71 -27.57
C LEU A 574 10.59 1.06 -26.37
N ARG A 575 10.79 0.10 -25.45
CA ARG A 575 11.71 0.24 -24.31
C ARG A 575 13.12 0.59 -24.79
N TYR A 576 13.64 -0.15 -25.78
CA TYR A 576 14.98 0.06 -26.32
C TYR A 576 15.12 1.44 -26.98
N ALA A 577 14.11 1.88 -27.74
CA ALA A 577 14.11 3.21 -28.35
C ALA A 577 14.10 4.33 -27.29
N LEU A 578 13.34 4.18 -26.20
CA LEU A 578 13.36 5.10 -25.06
C LEU A 578 14.69 5.08 -24.31
N GLU A 579 15.33 3.92 -24.20
CA GLU A 579 16.66 3.77 -23.62
C GLU A 579 17.71 4.54 -24.42
N GLN A 580 17.73 4.35 -25.75
CA GLN A 580 18.58 5.13 -26.65
C GLN A 580 18.32 6.64 -26.53
N PHE A 581 17.05 7.04 -26.45
CA PHE A 581 16.69 8.45 -26.28
C PHE A 581 17.23 9.02 -24.95
N ASN A 582 17.15 8.23 -23.87
CA ASN A 582 17.71 8.63 -22.59
C ASN A 582 19.24 8.75 -22.65
N GLU A 583 19.94 7.78 -23.21
CA GLU A 583 21.41 7.80 -23.26
C GLU A 583 21.97 8.94 -24.10
N GLN A 584 21.38 9.18 -25.27
CA GLN A 584 21.90 10.16 -26.23
C GLN A 584 21.48 11.60 -25.90
N TYR A 585 20.25 11.79 -25.39
CA TYR A 585 19.67 13.13 -25.29
C TYR A 585 19.28 13.55 -23.89
N MET A 586 18.78 12.65 -23.03
CA MET A 586 18.20 13.05 -21.74
C MET A 586 19.18 12.96 -20.57
N GLN A 587 19.98 11.90 -20.54
CA GLN A 587 21.01 11.57 -19.53
C GLN A 587 20.46 11.58 -18.09
N ILE A 588 19.25 11.05 -17.89
CA ILE A 588 18.59 11.01 -16.58
C ILE A 588 18.95 9.67 -15.92
N SER A 589 19.85 9.71 -14.93
CA SER A 589 20.28 8.51 -14.20
C SER A 589 19.12 7.90 -13.42
N GLU A 590 18.27 8.73 -12.84
CA GLU A 590 17.11 8.28 -12.06
C GLU A 590 16.08 7.55 -12.94
N PHE A 591 16.00 7.84 -14.24
CA PHE A 591 15.01 7.19 -15.11
C PHE A 591 15.47 5.82 -15.64
N LYS A 592 16.75 5.47 -15.51
CA LYS A 592 17.33 4.22 -16.06
C LYS A 592 16.61 2.97 -15.59
N TRP A 593 16.16 2.93 -14.34
CA TRP A 593 15.44 1.76 -13.84
C TRP A 593 14.14 1.50 -14.63
N PHE A 594 13.39 2.55 -14.99
CA PHE A 594 12.16 2.43 -15.79
C PHE A 594 12.43 1.95 -17.22
N LEU A 595 13.69 1.89 -17.64
CA LEU A 595 14.12 1.44 -18.95
C LEU A 595 14.64 0.00 -18.93
N THR A 596 14.65 -0.68 -17.77
CA THR A 596 14.82 -2.14 -17.69
C THR A 596 13.54 -2.85 -18.14
N SER A 597 13.60 -4.13 -18.54
CA SER A 597 12.40 -4.85 -19.01
C SER A 597 11.30 -4.88 -17.94
N ASP A 598 11.65 -5.18 -16.68
CA ASP A 598 10.70 -5.16 -15.56
C ASP A 598 10.24 -3.74 -15.21
N GLY A 599 11.16 -2.77 -15.19
CA GLY A 599 10.83 -1.40 -14.86
C GLY A 599 9.92 -0.72 -15.88
N PHE A 600 10.06 -1.07 -17.17
CA PHE A 600 9.21 -0.53 -18.23
C PHE A 600 7.81 -1.12 -18.18
N ARG A 601 7.68 -2.43 -17.91
CA ARG A 601 6.38 -3.07 -17.68
C ARG A 601 5.66 -2.46 -16.48
N GLN A 602 6.38 -2.21 -15.39
CA GLN A 602 5.84 -1.51 -14.22
C GLN A 602 5.45 -0.07 -14.55
N LEU A 603 6.20 0.64 -15.40
CA LEU A 603 5.84 1.99 -15.85
C LEU A 603 4.52 1.99 -16.62
N LEU A 604 4.36 1.07 -17.59
CA LEU A 604 3.13 0.97 -18.37
C LEU A 604 1.93 0.58 -17.50
N ALA A 605 2.09 -0.36 -16.58
CA ALA A 605 1.04 -0.73 -15.61
C ALA A 605 0.67 0.45 -14.69
N LEU A 606 1.67 1.23 -14.24
CA LEU A 606 1.44 2.43 -13.44
C LEU A 606 0.64 3.47 -14.22
N LEU A 607 1.04 3.75 -15.47
CA LEU A 607 0.33 4.70 -16.33
C LEU A 607 -1.10 4.24 -16.58
N GLY A 608 -1.30 2.98 -16.99
CA GLY A 608 -2.62 2.43 -17.28
C GLY A 608 -3.58 2.50 -16.09
N ARG A 609 -3.12 2.15 -14.88
CA ARG A 609 -3.97 2.16 -13.68
C ARG A 609 -4.30 3.56 -13.15
N ASN A 610 -3.42 4.55 -13.35
CA ASN A 610 -3.51 5.85 -12.66
C ASN A 610 -3.84 7.03 -13.57
N GLN A 611 -3.84 6.83 -14.89
CA GLN A 611 -4.24 7.89 -15.80
C GLN A 611 -5.75 8.14 -15.76
N GLN A 612 -6.12 9.35 -16.14
CA GLN A 612 -7.50 9.74 -16.38
C GLN A 612 -7.59 10.25 -17.82
N GLY A 613 -8.56 9.74 -18.57
CA GLY A 613 -8.92 10.24 -19.89
C GLY A 613 -9.46 11.67 -19.79
N VAL A 614 -9.00 12.55 -20.68
CA VAL A 614 -9.35 13.97 -20.76
C VAL A 614 -10.00 14.20 -22.12
N GLY A 615 -11.30 14.51 -22.13
CA GLY A 615 -12.07 14.87 -23.32
C GLY A 615 -12.46 16.35 -23.29
N THR A 616 -12.19 17.07 -24.38
CA THR A 616 -12.60 18.48 -24.56
C THR A 616 -13.20 18.68 -25.95
N SER A 617 -14.17 19.57 -26.09
CA SER A 617 -14.83 19.76 -27.37
C SER A 617 -15.50 21.12 -27.49
N SER A 618 -15.34 21.77 -28.64
CA SER A 618 -16.07 23.00 -28.95
C SER A 618 -17.54 22.71 -29.25
N LEU A 619 -17.86 21.59 -29.91
CA LEU A 619 -19.22 21.16 -30.21
C LEU A 619 -20.00 20.81 -28.95
N ALA A 620 -19.45 19.98 -28.06
CA ALA A 620 -20.13 19.56 -26.84
C ALA A 620 -20.46 20.74 -25.92
N ILE A 621 -19.53 21.70 -25.79
CA ILE A 621 -19.78 22.93 -25.02
C ILE A 621 -20.81 23.84 -25.70
N TRP A 622 -20.77 23.98 -27.02
CA TRP A 622 -21.78 24.74 -27.76
C TRP A 622 -23.17 24.13 -27.58
N VAL A 623 -23.33 22.81 -27.71
CA VAL A 623 -24.59 22.08 -27.48
C VAL A 623 -25.12 22.38 -26.07
N LYS A 624 -24.27 22.18 -25.03
CA LYS A 624 -24.63 22.46 -23.64
C LYS A 624 -25.08 23.92 -23.42
N ASN A 625 -24.41 24.88 -24.06
CA ASN A 625 -24.76 26.29 -23.98
C ASN A 625 -26.10 26.60 -24.68
N CYS A 626 -26.34 26.03 -25.86
CA CYS A 626 -27.60 26.15 -26.58
C CYS A 626 -28.79 25.57 -25.80
N GLU A 627 -28.61 24.41 -25.16
CA GLU A 627 -29.64 23.81 -24.31
C GLU A 627 -29.97 24.68 -23.09
N ASN A 628 -28.95 25.27 -22.44
CA ASN A 628 -29.14 26.17 -21.31
C ASN A 628 -29.86 27.47 -21.72
N LEU A 629 -29.54 28.01 -22.89
CA LEU A 629 -30.25 29.14 -23.48
C LEU A 629 -31.72 28.80 -23.75
N SER A 630 -31.99 27.62 -24.31
CA SER A 630 -33.35 27.13 -24.56
C SER A 630 -34.14 27.00 -23.27
N LYS A 631 -33.57 26.40 -22.21
CA LYS A 631 -34.20 26.30 -20.88
C LYS A 631 -34.54 27.67 -20.28
N THR A 632 -33.64 28.65 -20.44
CA THR A 632 -33.85 30.02 -19.95
C THR A 632 -34.97 30.73 -20.72
N GLN A 633 -35.04 30.52 -22.04
CA GLN A 633 -36.08 31.06 -22.89
C GLN A 633 -37.44 30.37 -22.66
N GLU A 634 -37.47 29.06 -22.39
CA GLU A 634 -38.68 28.30 -22.04
C GLU A 634 -39.27 28.73 -20.70
N THR A 635 -38.46 29.05 -19.68
CA THR A 635 -38.98 29.65 -18.44
C THR A 635 -39.68 30.99 -18.68
N THR A 636 -39.34 31.70 -19.76
CA THR A 636 -40.04 32.93 -20.19
C THR A 636 -41.20 32.67 -21.16
N ALA A 637 -41.14 31.60 -21.96
CA ALA A 637 -42.10 31.26 -23.01
C ALA A 637 -43.18 30.23 -22.59
N ALA A 638 -43.04 29.58 -21.42
CA ALA A 638 -44.08 28.72 -20.82
C ALA A 638 -45.40 29.48 -20.53
N ALA A 639 -45.41 30.80 -20.64
CA ALA A 639 -46.62 31.63 -20.68
C ALA A 639 -47.35 31.65 -22.05
N ALA A 640 -46.79 31.07 -23.11
CA ALA A 640 -47.24 31.26 -24.50
C ALA A 640 -47.29 29.99 -25.39
N GLY A 641 -47.22 28.78 -24.83
CA GLY A 641 -47.68 27.54 -25.48
C GLY A 641 -47.20 27.26 -26.92
N ALA A 642 -45.89 27.15 -27.14
CA ALA A 642 -45.30 26.78 -28.44
C ALA A 642 -44.42 25.53 -28.36
N ALA A 643 -44.41 24.75 -29.44
CA ALA A 643 -43.75 23.46 -29.62
C ALA A 643 -42.21 23.53 -29.56
N GLY A 644 -41.58 22.37 -29.31
CA GLY A 644 -40.13 22.20 -29.10
C GLY A 644 -39.24 22.90 -30.13
N SER A 645 -38.13 23.43 -29.64
CA SER A 645 -37.27 24.39 -30.34
C SER A 645 -36.53 23.81 -31.56
N ASP A 646 -36.50 24.60 -32.64
CA ASP A 646 -35.79 24.37 -33.93
C ASP A 646 -34.31 23.94 -33.76
N ILE A 647 -33.67 24.34 -32.65
CA ILE A 647 -32.27 24.07 -32.36
C ILE A 647 -31.98 22.59 -32.02
N SER A 648 -32.88 21.88 -31.32
CA SER A 648 -32.64 20.47 -30.96
C SER A 648 -32.61 19.58 -32.21
N GLN A 649 -33.54 19.82 -33.15
CA GLN A 649 -33.55 19.12 -34.44
C GLN A 649 -32.29 19.40 -35.26
N PHE A 650 -31.77 20.63 -35.19
CA PHE A 650 -30.51 20.99 -35.84
C PHE A 650 -29.31 20.28 -35.22
N ILE A 651 -29.26 20.16 -33.89
CA ILE A 651 -28.20 19.41 -33.18
C ILE A 651 -28.25 17.93 -33.57
N ASP A 652 -29.42 17.30 -33.56
CA ASP A 652 -29.59 15.90 -33.95
C ASP A 652 -29.16 15.66 -35.40
N ALA A 653 -29.50 16.59 -36.31
CA ALA A 653 -29.07 16.53 -37.71
C ALA A 653 -27.55 16.67 -37.88
N ILE A 654 -26.89 17.47 -37.04
CA ILE A 654 -25.42 17.55 -37.01
C ILE A 654 -24.84 16.22 -36.57
N TYR A 655 -25.28 15.65 -35.44
CA TYR A 655 -24.74 14.38 -34.95
C TYR A 655 -24.97 13.23 -35.93
N THR A 656 -26.14 13.16 -36.55
CA THR A 656 -26.44 12.15 -37.60
C THR A 656 -25.46 12.28 -38.77
N LYS A 657 -25.18 13.52 -39.22
CA LYS A 657 -24.25 13.75 -40.33
C LYS A 657 -22.79 13.48 -39.95
N ILE A 658 -22.42 13.73 -38.70
CA ILE A 658 -21.09 13.36 -38.19
C ILE A 658 -20.97 11.83 -38.21
N ASP A 659 -21.98 11.11 -37.72
CA ASP A 659 -22.02 9.65 -37.70
C ASP A 659 -21.89 9.05 -39.12
N ASP A 660 -22.65 9.60 -40.08
CA ASP A 660 -22.60 9.16 -41.49
C ASP A 660 -21.22 9.35 -42.16
N VAL A 661 -20.44 10.36 -41.75
CA VAL A 661 -19.18 10.75 -42.42
C VAL A 661 -17.93 10.32 -41.67
N SER A 662 -17.92 10.46 -40.35
CA SER A 662 -16.79 10.21 -39.46
C SER A 662 -17.02 9.07 -38.47
N GLY A 663 -18.23 8.48 -38.43
CA GLY A 663 -18.63 7.54 -37.38
C GLY A 663 -18.97 8.25 -36.08
N GLU A 664 -18.99 7.48 -34.99
CA GLU A 664 -19.36 7.97 -33.66
C GLU A 664 -18.55 9.22 -33.30
N PHE A 665 -19.24 10.24 -32.77
CA PHE A 665 -18.61 11.50 -32.42
C PHE A 665 -17.64 11.32 -31.25
N ILE A 666 -16.39 11.73 -31.45
CA ILE A 666 -15.33 11.68 -30.43
C ILE A 666 -14.80 13.09 -30.16
N ASP A 667 -14.61 13.40 -28.86
CA ASP A 667 -14.01 14.62 -28.37
C ASP A 667 -12.52 14.78 -28.79
N CYS A 668 -11.92 15.94 -28.50
CA CYS A 668 -10.47 16.03 -28.44
C CYS A 668 -9.99 15.26 -27.20
N GLU A 669 -9.44 14.07 -27.43
CA GLU A 669 -9.05 13.17 -26.34
C GLU A 669 -7.55 13.16 -26.04
N GLY A 670 -7.26 12.90 -24.78
CA GLY A 670 -5.94 12.59 -24.28
C GLY A 670 -6.00 11.93 -22.91
N SER A 671 -4.84 11.79 -22.28
CA SER A 671 -4.72 11.23 -20.93
C SER A 671 -3.78 12.07 -20.09
N GLY A 672 -4.00 12.06 -18.78
CA GLY A 672 -3.13 12.73 -17.81
C GLY A 672 -3.06 12.00 -16.47
N LEU A 673 -2.01 12.28 -15.71
CA LEU A 673 -1.86 11.79 -14.34
C LEU A 673 -2.30 12.86 -13.34
N PHE A 674 -3.24 12.51 -12.47
CA PHE A 674 -3.84 13.42 -11.48
C PHE A 674 -3.61 12.87 -10.08
N LYS A 675 -2.96 13.64 -9.22
CA LYS A 675 -2.46 13.17 -7.92
C LYS A 675 -3.58 12.94 -6.92
N LEU A 676 -4.56 13.83 -6.86
CA LEU A 676 -5.69 13.71 -5.93
C LEU A 676 -6.74 12.77 -6.50
N GLN A 677 -7.05 12.89 -7.80
CA GLN A 677 -8.03 12.00 -8.44
C GLN A 677 -7.60 10.53 -8.40
N SER A 678 -6.32 10.20 -8.58
CA SER A 678 -5.83 8.81 -8.46
C SER A 678 -5.97 8.19 -7.07
N CYS A 679 -6.27 9.00 -6.05
CA CYS A 679 -6.59 8.52 -4.70
C CYS A 679 -8.09 8.22 -4.49
N LEU A 680 -8.96 8.51 -5.47
CA LEU A 680 -10.39 8.22 -5.38
C LEU A 680 -10.67 6.79 -5.83
N ASN A 681 -11.24 5.99 -4.94
CA ASN A 681 -11.52 4.58 -5.22
C ASN A 681 -12.70 4.42 -6.18
N HIS A 682 -12.67 3.28 -6.88
CA HIS A 682 -13.75 2.88 -7.77
C HIS A 682 -14.99 2.42 -7.00
N SER A 683 -16.17 2.85 -7.46
CA SER A 683 -17.45 2.20 -7.16
C SER A 683 -18.27 2.10 -8.45
N CYS A 684 -18.95 0.97 -8.64
CA CYS A 684 -19.87 0.79 -9.77
C CYS A 684 -21.20 1.53 -9.55
N ASP A 685 -21.41 2.04 -8.33
CA ASP A 685 -22.44 2.99 -7.92
C ASP A 685 -21.74 4.17 -7.24
N ALA A 686 -20.98 4.93 -8.04
CA ALA A 686 -20.16 6.04 -7.58
C ALA A 686 -21.02 7.25 -7.18
N ASN A 687 -20.55 7.98 -6.16
CA ASN A 687 -21.24 9.20 -5.67
C ASN A 687 -20.63 10.50 -6.19
N ALA A 688 -19.54 10.41 -6.96
CA ALA A 688 -18.96 11.52 -7.69
C ALA A 688 -18.53 11.08 -9.10
N GLU A 689 -18.35 12.05 -9.97
CA GLU A 689 -17.88 11.86 -11.33
C GLU A 689 -16.85 12.92 -11.73
N ILE A 690 -16.12 12.62 -12.79
CA ILE A 690 -15.12 13.51 -13.37
C ILE A 690 -15.77 14.35 -14.46
N GLN A 691 -15.59 15.66 -14.41
CA GLN A 691 -16.01 16.60 -15.45
C GLN A 691 -14.88 17.56 -15.81
N TYR A 692 -14.90 18.12 -17.03
CA TYR A 692 -13.96 19.13 -17.50
C TYR A 692 -14.68 20.47 -17.72
N LEU A 693 -15.09 21.11 -16.62
CA LEU A 693 -15.96 22.29 -16.64
C LEU A 693 -15.39 23.48 -17.43
N HIS A 694 -14.07 23.57 -17.54
CA HIS A 694 -13.36 24.67 -18.22
C HIS A 694 -13.01 24.36 -19.68
N ASN A 695 -13.48 23.23 -20.22
CA ASN A 695 -13.13 22.73 -21.55
C ASN A 695 -11.62 22.63 -21.81
N ASN A 696 -10.86 22.33 -20.75
CA ASN A 696 -9.42 22.07 -20.77
C ASN A 696 -9.13 20.92 -19.79
N SER A 697 -7.85 20.60 -19.62
CA SER A 697 -7.37 19.53 -18.75
C SER A 697 -7.59 19.72 -17.25
N THR A 698 -8.23 20.81 -16.82
CA THR A 698 -8.59 21.00 -15.41
C THR A 698 -9.71 20.02 -15.08
N LEU A 699 -9.37 19.01 -14.30
CA LEU A 699 -10.30 18.01 -13.82
C LEU A 699 -11.11 18.60 -12.67
N SER A 700 -12.44 18.43 -12.72
CA SER A 700 -13.38 18.81 -11.68
C SER A 700 -14.07 17.55 -11.16
N VAL A 701 -13.98 17.29 -9.85
CA VAL A 701 -14.75 16.20 -9.22
C VAL A 701 -16.07 16.75 -8.74
N VAL A 702 -17.16 16.29 -9.33
CA VAL A 702 -18.52 16.78 -9.07
C VAL A 702 -19.36 15.64 -8.49
N THR A 703 -20.17 15.96 -7.49
CA THR A 703 -21.06 14.97 -6.87
C THR A 703 -22.23 14.60 -7.78
N THR A 704 -22.55 13.31 -7.87
CA THR A 704 -23.70 12.80 -8.65
C THR A 704 -24.96 12.64 -7.80
N ARG A 705 -24.78 12.59 -6.47
CA ARG A 705 -25.84 12.54 -5.48
C ARG A 705 -25.39 13.22 -4.19
N LEU A 706 -26.30 13.34 -3.23
CA LEU A 706 -25.96 13.80 -1.89
C LEU A 706 -24.89 12.89 -1.27
N ILE A 707 -23.82 13.51 -0.75
CA ILE A 707 -22.75 12.83 0.00
C ILE A 707 -22.83 13.29 1.45
N SER A 708 -22.93 12.33 2.36
CA SER A 708 -22.97 12.60 3.80
C SER A 708 -21.57 12.79 4.40
N PRO A 709 -21.42 13.45 5.56
CA PRO A 709 -20.17 13.46 6.29
C PRO A 709 -19.74 12.03 6.62
N ASN A 710 -18.44 11.77 6.49
CA ASN A 710 -17.77 10.48 6.66
C ASN A 710 -18.14 9.41 5.62
N GLU A 711 -18.88 9.76 4.56
CA GLU A 711 -19.04 8.90 3.40
C GLU A 711 -17.78 8.97 2.52
N GLU A 712 -17.33 7.83 1.98
CA GLU A 712 -16.22 7.77 1.04
C GLU A 712 -16.63 8.38 -0.30
N ILE A 713 -15.76 9.23 -0.86
CA ILE A 713 -15.94 9.79 -2.19
C ILE A 713 -15.35 8.79 -3.18
N THR A 714 -16.21 8.26 -4.05
CA THR A 714 -15.86 7.25 -5.06
C THR A 714 -16.23 7.75 -6.44
N ILE A 715 -15.46 7.33 -7.44
CA ILE A 715 -15.71 7.62 -8.85
C ILE A 715 -15.90 6.32 -9.63
N ASN A 716 -16.52 6.39 -10.80
CA ASN A 716 -16.61 5.24 -11.70
C ASN A 716 -15.43 5.30 -12.69
N TYR A 717 -14.69 4.19 -12.83
CA TYR A 717 -13.54 4.09 -13.73
C TYR A 717 -13.95 3.61 -15.12
N LEU A 718 -15.17 3.08 -15.23
CA LEU A 718 -15.73 2.56 -16.47
C LEU A 718 -16.36 3.70 -17.26
N SER A 719 -16.27 3.59 -18.59
CA SER A 719 -16.95 4.48 -19.53
C SER A 719 -18.46 4.44 -19.32
N GLU A 720 -19.20 5.42 -19.83
CA GLU A 720 -20.66 5.51 -19.65
C GLU A 720 -21.40 4.26 -20.17
N CYS A 721 -20.99 3.73 -21.32
CA CYS A 721 -21.57 2.52 -21.90
C CYS A 721 -21.29 1.27 -21.05
N ASP A 722 -20.11 1.19 -20.42
CA ASP A 722 -19.71 0.05 -19.60
C ASP A 722 -20.41 0.02 -18.22
N ARG A 723 -20.97 1.14 -17.74
CA ARG A 723 -21.59 1.23 -16.40
C ARG A 723 -22.79 0.31 -16.26
N ASN A 724 -23.49 0.04 -17.36
CA ASN A 724 -24.74 -0.72 -17.38
C ASN A 724 -24.54 -2.19 -17.75
N ARG A 725 -23.30 -2.60 -18.10
CA ARG A 725 -22.98 -4.01 -18.38
C ARG A 725 -23.11 -4.89 -17.13
N SER A 726 -23.15 -6.20 -17.36
CA SER A 726 -23.24 -7.22 -16.31
C SER A 726 -22.10 -7.11 -15.29
N ARG A 727 -22.31 -7.63 -14.08
CA ARG A 727 -21.27 -7.71 -13.06
C ARG A 727 -20.00 -8.38 -13.60
N HIS A 728 -20.15 -9.46 -14.36
CA HIS A 728 -19.04 -10.19 -14.95
C HIS A 728 -18.20 -9.31 -15.88
N SER A 729 -18.83 -8.66 -16.85
CA SER A 729 -18.18 -7.77 -17.82
C SER A 729 -17.47 -6.61 -17.14
N ARG A 730 -18.11 -5.98 -16.14
CA ARG A 730 -17.50 -4.88 -15.36
C ARG A 730 -16.29 -5.35 -14.56
N GLN A 731 -16.34 -6.54 -13.94
CA GLN A 731 -15.20 -7.10 -13.20
C GLN A 731 -14.03 -7.44 -14.13
N LYS A 732 -14.31 -8.03 -15.30
CA LYS A 732 -13.30 -8.32 -16.32
C LYS A 732 -12.58 -7.05 -16.76
N LEU A 733 -13.31 -6.00 -17.11
CA LEU A 733 -12.74 -4.70 -17.50
C LEU A 733 -11.88 -4.07 -16.40
N LEU A 734 -12.34 -4.10 -15.14
CA LEU A 734 -11.56 -3.60 -14.00
C LEU A 734 -10.30 -4.43 -13.74
N GLN A 735 -10.39 -5.74 -13.91
CA GLN A 735 -9.24 -6.63 -13.74
C GLN A 735 -8.19 -6.40 -14.83
N GLU A 736 -8.59 -6.25 -16.10
CA GLU A 736 -7.68 -6.05 -17.24
C GLU A 736 -7.03 -4.66 -17.27
N ASN A 737 -7.75 -3.62 -16.83
CA ASN A 737 -7.27 -2.23 -16.91
C ASN A 737 -6.73 -1.68 -15.58
N TYR A 738 -7.23 -2.19 -14.44
CA TYR A 738 -6.89 -1.64 -13.12
C TYR A 738 -6.39 -2.68 -12.12
N LEU A 739 -6.34 -3.97 -12.51
CA LEU A 739 -5.74 -5.07 -11.75
C LEU A 739 -6.40 -5.33 -10.38
N PHE A 740 -7.71 -5.13 -10.26
CA PHE A 740 -8.46 -5.45 -9.04
C PHE A 740 -9.88 -5.96 -9.35
N LEU A 741 -10.50 -6.60 -8.36
CA LEU A 741 -11.92 -6.97 -8.39
C LEU A 741 -12.71 -6.01 -7.50
N CYS A 742 -13.79 -5.43 -8.03
CA CYS A 742 -14.62 -4.50 -7.29
C CYS A 742 -15.51 -5.21 -6.27
N GLN A 743 -15.57 -4.68 -5.05
CA GLN A 743 -16.42 -5.18 -3.97
C GLN A 743 -17.44 -4.13 -3.50
N CYS A 744 -17.79 -3.18 -4.36
CA CYS A 744 -18.80 -2.17 -4.03
C CYS A 744 -20.17 -2.80 -3.79
N ASN A 745 -21.08 -2.05 -3.15
CA ASN A 745 -22.43 -2.53 -2.81
C ASN A 745 -23.17 -3.12 -4.02
N ARG A 746 -23.06 -2.49 -5.19
CA ARG A 746 -23.66 -2.98 -6.43
C ARG A 746 -23.08 -4.34 -6.87
N CYS A 747 -21.76 -4.50 -6.84
CA CYS A 747 -21.13 -5.79 -7.16
C CYS A 747 -21.46 -6.89 -6.14
N VAL A 748 -21.72 -6.53 -4.88
CA VAL A 748 -22.13 -7.48 -3.84
C VAL A 748 -23.59 -7.88 -4.02
N SER A 749 -24.48 -6.94 -4.36
CA SER A 749 -25.90 -7.25 -4.60
C SER A 749 -26.11 -8.11 -5.84
N GLU A 750 -25.29 -7.92 -6.87
CA GLU A 750 -25.34 -8.67 -8.14
C GLU A 750 -24.53 -10.00 -8.08
N ALA A 751 -24.00 -10.38 -6.91
CA ALA A 751 -23.08 -11.53 -6.81
C ALA A 751 -23.73 -12.91 -7.09
N SER A 752 -25.06 -13.00 -7.04
CA SER A 752 -25.82 -14.22 -7.38
C SER A 752 -26.28 -14.27 -8.84
N GLU A 753 -26.03 -13.22 -9.62
CA GLU A 753 -26.37 -13.19 -11.04
C GLU A 753 -25.42 -14.11 -11.83
N PRO A 754 -25.91 -14.78 -12.89
CA PRO A 754 -25.07 -15.65 -13.71
C PRO A 754 -23.95 -14.85 -14.38
N ASP A 755 -22.78 -15.47 -14.51
CA ASP A 755 -21.62 -14.93 -15.23
C ASP A 755 -21.85 -15.05 -16.75
N GLU A 756 -22.83 -14.31 -17.27
CA GLU A 756 -23.18 -14.26 -18.70
C GLU A 756 -22.76 -12.91 -19.31
N THR A 757 -22.09 -12.99 -20.45
CA THR A 757 -21.92 -11.89 -21.42
C THR A 757 -23.03 -12.04 -22.45
N SER A 758 -23.78 -10.98 -22.77
CA SER A 758 -24.80 -11.07 -23.82
C SER A 758 -24.19 -11.41 -25.19
N GLU A 759 -24.97 -11.99 -26.12
CA GLU A 759 -24.48 -12.32 -27.48
C GLU A 759 -24.00 -11.06 -28.26
N GLU A 760 -24.56 -9.88 -27.93
CA GLU A 760 -24.09 -8.58 -28.44
C GLU A 760 -22.70 -8.23 -27.85
N GLU A 761 -22.41 -8.61 -26.61
CA GLU A 761 -21.13 -8.40 -25.92
C GLU A 761 -20.00 -9.34 -26.41
N GLU A 762 -20.32 -10.51 -26.97
CA GLU A 762 -19.30 -11.37 -27.61
C GLU A 762 -18.77 -10.74 -28.90
N SER A 763 -19.64 -10.09 -29.68
CA SER A 763 -19.27 -9.46 -30.97
C SER A 763 -18.33 -8.25 -30.84
N GLU A 764 -18.45 -7.46 -29.76
CA GLU A 764 -17.51 -6.35 -29.48
C GLU A 764 -16.13 -6.86 -29.04
N ASN A 765 -16.05 -8.01 -28.37
CA ASN A 765 -14.77 -8.62 -28.02
C ASN A 765 -14.08 -9.24 -29.24
N GLU A 766 -14.83 -9.76 -30.21
CA GLU A 766 -14.29 -10.28 -31.47
C GLU A 766 -13.72 -9.18 -32.38
N MET A 767 -14.27 -7.96 -32.37
CA MET A 767 -13.69 -6.81 -33.10
C MET A 767 -12.37 -6.30 -32.50
N ASP A 768 -12.07 -6.63 -31.24
CA ASP A 768 -10.82 -6.29 -30.55
C ASP A 768 -9.71 -7.35 -30.79
N GLU A 769 -10.03 -8.46 -31.50
CA GLU A 769 -9.12 -9.59 -31.80
C GLU A 769 -8.67 -9.70 -33.28
N ASP A 770 -9.26 -8.92 -34.20
CA ASP A 770 -8.86 -8.79 -35.62
C ASP A 770 -8.12 -7.46 -35.91
#